data_AF-A0A7C2AJ59-F1
#
_entry.id   AF-A0A7C2AJ59-F1
#
_cell.length_a   1.000
_cell.length_b   1.000
_cell.length_c   1.000
_cell.angle_alpha   90.00
_cell.angle_beta   90.00
_cell.angle_gamma   90.00
#
_symmetry.space_group_name_H-M   'P 1'
#
loop_
_entity.id
_entity.type
_entity.pdbx_description
1 polymer ?
#
loop_
_entity_poly.entity_id
_entity_poly.type
_entity_poly.pdbx_seq_one_letter_code
_entity_poly.pdbx_strand_id
1 'polypeptide(L)'
;MRFADTLLAVPSSEGKEGLGEEGTLGTGYDSHSVVQGTKEIRAPGVFARRGFVFGLCAVVFLASASRFLDHTVDDAYIAYRYADHWARGLGPVFNAGERVEGYTGFLWVALLAGGRVLGVAPATLAPILGVLSSLAILALLSAFGPSPRRHPIAAWVAPLLFAASPVFGFWATGGLEMSLFALLVLAAGLVAARGLERGRLPATAAVLCALAALTRPEGLGLCVLVASWALAALPDRRARARDLGRFALVLAVFLVPHELWRISYYGYPLPNTYYAKVGGGIAQARRGFAYVARFVERSSFSPVLVLLALPFARPFRSRGLLAALGLAFVGIAIAVGGETMPMYRFLAPALPPLLLVSAFGWARLAERLGPTRLLGVPLLVGVATLSALPMFSGPDRAYLDQNREEVACWRAIGSWFGRKVSPDATIAVVTAGAIPYFSGLETIDLLGLNDEAIAHHPVEHMGAGPAGHERHFEEYVLDRSPEYVVIGAYGLSRDKVATRGLVTPYFAAEVGLLESERFQNDYVLRRARTPAGDFPYFARRDVAVERAAPGSNRALASEEDVWVSGREGLWAKAPAPSGEVSDEAAALEAIGYAQGFEEAGAESGVVLFDAKRAQPGWNLAASGHAPEATLFDMHGEVVHRWQHSYDELPGALSDAPPESSNAWRRVALLPDGSLLAIYEGLGLVKLDVDSKLLWYHAGREHHDLEVLADGRIRTLTRRARVVPSIDPDHPILEDFVTTLDADGRELRSVSVLECFQRSEYADLLAKRLYSEGDIFHTNTVETLDGRLAEKAPAFAAGNVLLSMRHLDAIAVVDLTERRVVWAATGPWRRQHQPTVLDDGNLLLFDNAGYRGASQVIELDPVTLQIRWAWRGRPPESFFSIYCGSNQRLANGDTLITDTCSGRAFEVTPGGEVVWDYRSPHRAGERDELVAALFEVVRIPADSPLVEWLR
;
A
#
# COMPACT_ATOMS: atom_id res chain seq x y z
N MET A 1 -36.64 36.07 8.49
CA MET A 1 -37.69 35.04 8.68
C MET A 1 -38.72 34.96 7.52
N ARG A 2 -38.34 35.28 6.27
CA ARG A 2 -39.16 35.05 5.04
C ARG A 2 -38.27 34.63 3.87
N PHE A 3 -37.52 33.53 4.04
CA PHE A 3 -36.66 32.96 2.99
C PHE A 3 -36.75 31.42 2.90
N ALA A 4 -37.55 30.77 3.75
CA ALA A 4 -37.70 29.31 3.81
C ALA A 4 -38.85 28.76 2.95
N ASP A 5 -39.80 29.60 2.51
CA ASP A 5 -41.02 29.14 1.84
C ASP A 5 -40.88 28.89 0.33
N THR A 6 -39.77 29.32 -0.29
CA THR A 6 -39.63 29.25 -1.76
C THR A 6 -39.09 27.90 -2.27
N LEU A 7 -38.61 27.01 -1.40
CA LEU A 7 -38.09 25.68 -1.78
C LEU A 7 -39.11 24.53 -1.63
N LEU A 8 -40.28 24.77 -1.01
CA LEU A 8 -41.24 23.71 -0.65
C LEU A 8 -42.62 23.79 -1.34
N ALA A 9 -42.81 24.66 -2.34
CA ALA A 9 -44.06 24.69 -3.10
C ALA A 9 -44.09 23.61 -4.21
N VAL A 10 -44.82 22.52 -3.98
CA VAL A 10 -45.30 21.60 -5.03
C VAL A 10 -46.82 21.74 -5.12
N PRO A 11 -47.42 21.99 -6.30
CA PRO A 11 -48.86 22.06 -6.43
C PRO A 11 -49.47 20.64 -6.44
N SER A 12 -50.53 20.46 -5.66
CA SER A 12 -51.42 19.30 -5.68
C SER A 12 -52.31 19.35 -6.92
N SER A 13 -52.22 18.36 -7.80
CA SER A 13 -53.18 18.13 -8.88
C SER A 13 -53.91 16.80 -8.63
N GLU A 14 -55.08 16.88 -7.98
CA GLU A 14 -56.12 15.85 -8.14
C GLU A 14 -57.28 16.52 -8.88
N GLY A 15 -57.52 16.03 -10.09
CA GLY A 15 -58.60 16.48 -10.95
C GLY A 15 -59.96 16.07 -10.35
N LYS A 16 -60.87 17.03 -10.29
CA LYS A 16 -62.30 16.77 -10.17
C LYS A 16 -62.86 16.56 -11.58
N GLU A 17 -63.33 15.36 -11.86
CA GLU A 17 -64.39 15.14 -12.86
C GLU A 17 -65.68 14.87 -12.09
N GLY A 18 -66.70 15.68 -12.36
CA GLY A 18 -68.06 15.46 -11.88
C GLY A 18 -68.91 14.85 -12.99
N LEU A 19 -69.93 14.10 -12.61
CA LEU A 19 -71.17 13.65 -13.28
C LEU A 19 -71.84 12.74 -12.22
N GLY A 20 -73.11 12.74 -11.87
CA GLY A 20 -74.36 13.39 -12.25
C GLY A 20 -75.45 12.80 -11.30
N GLU A 21 -76.59 13.47 -11.20
CA GLU A 21 -77.69 13.23 -10.22
C GLU A 21 -78.48 11.91 -10.39
N GLU A 22 -79.32 11.64 -9.37
CA GLU A 22 -80.46 10.69 -9.22
C GLU A 22 -80.21 9.64 -8.10
N GLY A 23 -81.09 9.31 -7.16
CA GLY A 23 -82.42 9.76 -6.77
C GLY A 23 -82.94 8.85 -5.64
N THR A 24 -83.61 9.45 -4.64
CA THR A 24 -84.70 8.89 -3.80
C THR A 24 -84.51 7.75 -2.77
N LEU A 25 -84.98 8.07 -1.55
CA LEU A 25 -85.74 7.28 -0.55
C LEU A 25 -84.97 6.17 0.23
N GLY A 26 -84.82 6.25 1.56
CA GLY A 26 -85.85 6.05 2.60
C GLY A 26 -86.00 4.54 2.85
N THR A 27 -85.86 3.93 4.03
CA THR A 27 -86.28 4.26 5.40
C THR A 27 -85.85 3.13 6.34
N GLY A 28 -85.46 3.43 7.60
CA GLY A 28 -85.69 2.62 8.82
C GLY A 28 -84.91 1.28 8.95
N TYR A 29 -84.41 0.83 10.10
CA TYR A 29 -84.77 1.08 11.50
C TYR A 29 -83.59 0.67 12.39
N ASP A 30 -83.46 1.39 13.51
CA ASP A 30 -82.50 1.19 14.61
C ASP A 30 -82.54 -0.19 15.28
N SER A 31 -81.40 -0.65 15.81
CA SER A 31 -81.26 -0.84 17.27
C SER A 31 -79.84 -1.26 17.71
N HIS A 32 -79.28 -0.38 18.55
CA HIS A 32 -78.44 -0.63 19.73
C HIS A 32 -77.05 -1.32 19.66
N SER A 33 -76.08 -0.49 20.06
CA SER A 33 -74.98 -0.77 21.01
C SER A 33 -73.72 -1.46 20.47
N VAL A 34 -72.65 -0.69 20.35
CA VAL A 34 -71.56 -0.58 21.35
C VAL A 34 -70.60 0.50 20.83
N VAL A 35 -70.52 1.63 21.54
CA VAL A 35 -69.49 2.64 21.31
C VAL A 35 -68.17 2.07 21.84
N GLN A 36 -67.38 1.45 20.96
CA GLN A 36 -65.93 1.36 21.15
C GLN A 36 -65.28 2.42 20.29
N GLY A 37 -64.89 3.52 20.93
CA GLY A 37 -64.00 4.52 20.36
C GLY A 37 -62.64 3.88 20.09
N THR A 38 -62.48 3.27 18.92
CA THR A 38 -61.15 3.05 18.35
C THR A 38 -60.66 4.40 17.89
N LYS A 39 -59.70 4.98 18.64
CA LYS A 39 -58.82 6.02 18.11
C LYS A 39 -58.20 5.43 16.86
N GLU A 40 -58.69 5.81 15.68
CA GLU A 40 -57.96 5.62 14.43
C GLU A 40 -56.61 6.30 14.59
N ILE A 41 -55.58 5.50 14.87
CA ILE A 41 -54.19 5.94 14.76
C ILE A 41 -54.00 6.22 13.26
N ARG A 42 -54.22 7.47 12.85
CA ARG A 42 -53.98 7.93 11.48
C ARG A 42 -52.58 7.49 11.09
N ALA A 43 -52.50 6.57 10.11
CA ALA A 43 -51.22 6.08 9.62
C ALA A 43 -50.34 7.27 9.20
N PRO A 44 -49.06 7.31 9.63
CA PRO A 44 -48.23 8.49 9.46
C PRO A 44 -48.17 8.97 8.00
N GLY A 45 -48.15 10.31 7.83
CA GLY A 45 -47.91 11.04 6.58
C GLY A 45 -46.78 10.44 5.74
N VAL A 46 -46.78 10.59 4.40
CA VAL A 46 -45.59 10.24 3.57
C VAL A 46 -44.34 10.94 4.12
N PHE A 47 -44.49 12.20 4.54
CA PHE A 47 -43.45 12.99 5.17
C PHE A 47 -42.92 12.36 6.46
N ALA A 48 -43.80 11.90 7.36
CA ALA A 48 -43.40 11.23 8.59
C ALA A 48 -42.64 9.92 8.31
N ARG A 49 -43.04 9.15 7.28
CA ARG A 49 -42.33 7.93 6.87
C ARG A 49 -40.96 8.21 6.23
N ARG A 50 -40.84 9.26 5.42
CA ARG A 50 -39.54 9.68 4.86
C ARG A 50 -38.60 10.18 5.96
N GLY A 51 -39.12 10.94 6.92
CA GLY A 51 -38.38 11.38 8.10
C GLY A 51 -37.88 10.19 8.94
N PHE A 52 -38.69 9.15 9.08
CA PHE A 52 -38.28 7.91 9.76
C PHE A 52 -37.14 7.18 9.03
N VAL A 53 -37.23 7.00 7.70
CA VAL A 53 -36.16 6.39 6.88
C VAL A 53 -34.86 7.18 7.02
N PHE A 54 -34.94 8.51 6.88
CA PHE A 54 -33.80 9.39 7.05
C PHE A 54 -33.20 9.27 8.44
N GLY A 55 -34.01 9.36 9.50
CA GLY A 55 -33.54 9.32 10.89
C GLY A 55 -32.78 8.03 11.21
N LEU A 56 -33.30 6.87 10.81
CA LEU A 56 -32.63 5.59 11.06
C LEU A 56 -31.34 5.46 10.24
N CYS A 57 -31.36 5.83 8.95
CA CYS A 57 -30.15 5.79 8.12
C CYS A 57 -29.11 6.82 8.59
N ALA A 58 -29.53 7.95 9.15
CA ALA A 58 -28.61 8.94 9.71
C ALA A 58 -27.88 8.39 10.92
N VAL A 59 -28.56 7.62 11.79
CA VAL A 59 -27.91 6.91 12.90
C VAL A 59 -26.90 5.89 12.38
N VAL A 60 -27.26 5.09 11.36
CA VAL A 60 -26.33 4.13 10.73
C VAL A 60 -25.11 4.84 10.14
N PHE A 61 -25.33 5.92 9.39
CA PHE A 61 -24.25 6.72 8.81
C PHE A 61 -23.34 7.32 9.87
N LEU A 62 -23.90 7.94 10.91
CA LEU A 62 -23.13 8.54 11.99
C LEU A 62 -22.35 7.47 12.78
N ALA A 63 -22.92 6.29 12.99
CA ALA A 63 -22.22 5.17 13.60
C ALA A 63 -21.03 4.73 12.74
N SER A 64 -21.22 4.61 11.42
CA SER A 64 -20.15 4.30 10.46
C SER A 64 -19.05 5.39 10.45
N ALA A 65 -19.44 6.65 10.26
CA ALA A 65 -18.53 7.80 10.27
C ALA A 65 -17.78 7.95 11.61
N SER A 66 -18.40 7.58 12.73
CA SER A 66 -17.77 7.66 14.05
C SER A 66 -16.52 6.79 14.18
N ARG A 67 -16.37 5.75 13.34
CA ARG A 67 -15.18 4.90 13.27
C ARG A 67 -13.97 5.64 12.68
N PHE A 68 -14.17 6.81 12.09
CA PHE A 68 -13.15 7.57 11.36
C PHE A 68 -12.94 8.99 11.89
N LEU A 69 -13.52 9.36 13.05
CA LEU A 69 -13.43 10.72 13.60
C LEU A 69 -12.01 11.16 13.97
N ASP A 70 -11.13 10.21 14.26
CA ASP A 70 -9.71 10.40 14.57
C ASP A 70 -8.82 10.43 13.33
N HIS A 71 -9.41 10.39 12.12
CA HIS A 71 -8.69 10.30 10.87
C HIS A 71 -8.77 11.60 10.05
N THR A 72 -7.63 12.04 9.51
CA THR A 72 -7.52 13.10 8.51
C THR A 72 -6.35 12.73 7.62
N VAL A 73 -6.56 12.73 6.31
CA VAL A 73 -5.49 12.37 5.36
C VAL A 73 -4.45 13.49 5.27
N ASP A 74 -3.21 13.14 4.94
CA ASP A 74 -2.12 14.12 4.83
C ASP A 74 -2.43 15.25 3.83
N ASP A 75 -2.95 14.90 2.64
CA ASP A 75 -3.36 15.85 1.59
C ASP A 75 -4.30 16.95 2.08
N ALA A 76 -5.12 16.70 3.10
CA ALA A 76 -6.04 17.71 3.63
C ALA A 76 -5.28 18.89 4.25
N TYR A 77 -4.11 18.65 4.83
CA TYR A 77 -3.28 19.69 5.42
C TYR A 77 -2.69 20.65 4.40
N ILE A 78 -2.57 20.25 3.13
CA ILE A 78 -2.23 21.17 2.04
C ILE A 78 -3.32 22.24 1.95
N ALA A 79 -4.58 21.85 1.77
CA ALA A 79 -5.70 22.78 1.70
C ALA A 79 -5.84 23.62 2.99
N TYR A 80 -5.54 23.05 4.15
CA TYR A 80 -5.57 23.77 5.42
C TYR A 80 -4.49 24.86 5.48
N ARG A 81 -3.28 24.60 4.96
CA ARG A 81 -2.20 25.59 4.88
C ARG A 81 -2.57 26.73 3.93
N TYR A 82 -3.09 26.43 2.75
CA TYR A 82 -3.61 27.45 1.82
C TYR A 82 -4.71 28.31 2.48
N ALA A 83 -5.64 27.68 3.20
CA ALA A 83 -6.71 28.38 3.90
C ALA A 83 -6.20 29.28 5.03
N ASP A 84 -5.21 28.82 5.80
CA ASP A 84 -4.61 29.60 6.89
C ASP A 84 -3.78 30.78 6.35
N HIS A 85 -3.00 30.58 5.29
CA HIS A 85 -2.26 31.65 4.62
C HIS A 85 -3.19 32.70 4.02
N TRP A 86 -4.28 32.26 3.37
CA TRP A 86 -5.26 33.18 2.81
C TRP A 86 -5.95 34.00 3.91
N ALA A 87 -6.37 33.34 5.01
CA ALA A 87 -6.98 34.02 6.15
C ALA A 87 -6.03 35.02 6.85
N ARG A 88 -4.71 34.79 6.79
CA ARG A 88 -3.68 35.70 7.33
C ARG A 88 -3.28 36.83 6.37
N GLY A 89 -3.83 36.87 5.16
CA GLY A 89 -3.54 37.91 4.17
C GLY A 89 -2.30 37.65 3.30
N LEU A 90 -1.72 36.45 3.35
CA LEU A 90 -0.61 36.04 2.47
C LEU A 90 -1.10 35.65 1.06
N GLY A 91 -2.42 35.49 0.90
CA GLY A 91 -3.05 34.96 -0.29
C GLY A 91 -3.20 33.43 -0.25
N PRO A 92 -3.91 32.84 -1.22
CA PRO A 92 -4.08 31.39 -1.34
C PRO A 92 -2.79 30.78 -1.90
N VAL A 93 -1.76 30.67 -1.06
CA VAL A 93 -0.43 30.16 -1.43
C VAL A 93 0.06 29.12 -0.43
N PHE A 94 0.86 28.15 -0.90
CA PHE A 94 1.49 27.16 -0.02
C PHE A 94 2.69 27.73 0.72
N ASN A 95 3.61 28.39 0.00
CA ASN A 95 4.70 29.16 0.58
C ASN A 95 4.41 30.66 0.43
N ALA A 96 4.78 31.45 1.43
CA ALA A 96 4.59 32.89 1.36
C ALA A 96 5.43 33.47 0.20
N GLY A 97 4.80 34.25 -0.68
CA GLY A 97 5.47 34.86 -1.84
C GLY A 97 5.51 33.99 -3.10
N GLU A 98 5.27 32.67 -3.00
CA GLU A 98 5.23 31.77 -4.17
C GLU A 98 3.79 31.52 -4.62
N ARG A 99 3.46 31.90 -5.86
CA ARG A 99 2.11 31.75 -6.41
C ARG A 99 1.97 30.44 -7.19
N VAL A 100 1.97 29.33 -6.47
CA VAL A 100 1.72 27.99 -7.04
C VAL A 100 0.32 27.49 -6.66
N GLU A 101 -0.40 26.91 -7.62
CA GLU A 101 -1.76 26.36 -7.41
C GLU A 101 -1.71 24.87 -7.04
N GLY A 102 -1.32 24.56 -5.80
CA GLY A 102 -1.19 23.20 -5.26
C GLY A 102 -2.48 22.57 -4.74
N TYR A 103 -3.64 23.15 -5.04
CA TYR A 103 -4.96 22.58 -4.76
C TYR A 103 -5.82 22.52 -6.02
N THR A 104 -6.87 21.71 -6.01
CA THR A 104 -7.86 21.62 -7.11
C THR A 104 -9.27 22.06 -6.72
N GLY A 105 -9.50 22.35 -5.43
CA GLY A 105 -10.81 22.74 -4.91
C GLY A 105 -10.86 24.14 -4.32
N PHE A 106 -10.94 25.15 -5.18
CA PHE A 106 -11.00 26.56 -4.79
C PHE A 106 -12.11 26.85 -3.78
N LEU A 107 -13.34 26.37 -4.03
CA LEU A 107 -14.47 26.61 -3.13
C LEU A 107 -14.23 26.00 -1.74
N TRP A 108 -13.56 24.86 -1.67
CA TRP A 108 -13.22 24.22 -0.40
C TRP A 108 -12.22 25.05 0.40
N VAL A 109 -11.12 25.47 -0.24
CA VAL A 109 -10.12 26.34 0.38
C VAL A 109 -10.75 27.66 0.84
N ALA A 110 -11.63 28.26 0.02
CA ALA A 110 -12.33 29.49 0.37
C ALA A 110 -13.26 29.32 1.59
N LEU A 111 -13.99 28.21 1.69
CA LEU A 111 -14.84 27.90 2.84
C LEU A 111 -14.00 27.73 4.12
N LEU A 112 -12.87 27.03 4.02
CA LEU A 112 -11.96 26.83 5.15
C LEU A 112 -11.27 28.13 5.57
N ALA A 113 -10.86 28.97 4.61
CA ALA A 113 -10.29 30.29 4.88
C ALA A 113 -11.32 31.20 5.57
N GLY A 114 -12.57 31.20 5.11
CA GLY A 114 -13.66 31.92 5.75
C GLY A 114 -13.91 31.45 7.19
N GLY A 115 -13.90 30.13 7.43
CA GLY A 115 -13.94 29.56 8.77
C GLY A 115 -12.78 30.02 9.66
N ARG A 116 -11.58 30.05 9.09
CA ARG A 116 -10.37 30.48 9.79
C ARG A 116 -10.40 31.95 10.19
N VAL A 117 -10.96 32.83 9.34
CA VAL A 117 -11.23 34.24 9.65
C VAL A 117 -12.24 34.36 10.80
N LEU A 118 -13.23 33.47 10.86
CA LEU A 118 -14.21 33.39 11.96
C LEU A 118 -13.66 32.69 13.22
N GLY A 119 -12.38 32.33 13.26
CA GLY A 119 -11.73 31.71 14.42
C GLY A 119 -11.87 30.20 14.51
N VAL A 120 -12.40 29.52 13.49
CA VAL A 120 -12.51 28.06 13.44
C VAL A 120 -11.34 27.48 12.65
N ALA A 121 -10.56 26.58 13.26
CA ALA A 121 -9.44 25.94 12.59
C ALA A 121 -9.93 25.06 11.40
N PRO A 122 -9.22 25.04 10.25
CA PRO A 122 -9.56 24.19 9.11
C PRO A 122 -9.73 22.71 9.48
N ALA A 123 -8.84 22.18 10.33
CA ALA A 123 -8.90 20.80 10.82
C ALA A 123 -10.17 20.47 11.63
N THR A 124 -10.86 21.48 12.17
CA THR A 124 -12.16 21.31 12.84
C THR A 124 -13.32 21.52 11.88
N LEU A 125 -13.23 22.52 11.00
CA LEU A 125 -14.32 22.87 10.09
C LEU A 125 -14.51 21.82 8.98
N ALA A 126 -13.43 21.26 8.44
CA ALA A 126 -13.48 20.33 7.32
C ALA A 126 -14.32 19.06 7.61
N PRO A 127 -14.11 18.31 8.72
CA PRO A 127 -14.96 17.17 9.06
C PRO A 127 -16.44 17.56 9.29
N ILE A 128 -16.69 18.75 9.87
CA ILE A 128 -18.06 19.25 10.07
C ILE A 128 -18.75 19.45 8.72
N LEU A 129 -18.10 20.13 7.77
CA LEU A 129 -18.63 20.35 6.44
C LEU A 129 -18.83 19.02 5.68
N GLY A 130 -17.90 18.06 5.85
CA GLY A 130 -17.99 16.74 5.24
C GLY A 130 -19.19 15.94 5.76
N VAL A 131 -19.37 15.85 7.09
CA VAL A 131 -20.51 15.18 7.73
C VAL A 131 -21.83 15.83 7.36
N LEU A 132 -21.92 17.17 7.41
CA LEU A 132 -23.14 17.90 7.03
C LEU A 132 -23.48 17.67 5.54
N SER A 133 -22.48 17.62 4.67
CA SER A 133 -22.69 17.35 3.25
C SER A 133 -23.21 15.93 3.01
N SER A 134 -22.66 14.93 3.70
CA SER A 134 -23.15 13.54 3.63
C SER A 134 -24.57 13.39 4.19
N LEU A 135 -24.91 14.06 5.29
CA LEU A 135 -26.28 14.09 5.82
C LEU A 135 -27.25 14.76 4.84
N ALA A 136 -26.83 15.81 4.14
CA ALA A 136 -27.61 16.44 3.09
C ALA A 136 -27.83 15.51 1.89
N ILE A 137 -26.81 14.75 1.46
CA ILE A 137 -26.97 13.70 0.44
C ILE A 137 -28.02 12.69 0.89
N LEU A 138 -27.90 12.17 2.12
CA LEU A 138 -28.83 11.19 2.67
C LEU A 138 -30.27 11.74 2.69
N ALA A 139 -30.46 13.00 3.10
CA ALA A 139 -31.76 13.66 3.07
C ALA A 139 -32.33 13.76 1.64
N LEU A 140 -31.50 14.08 0.64
CA LEU A 140 -31.91 14.08 -0.77
C LEU A 140 -32.30 12.68 -1.26
N LEU A 141 -31.54 11.64 -0.92
CA LEU A 141 -31.86 10.25 -1.28
C LEU A 141 -33.20 9.82 -0.67
N SER A 142 -33.45 10.11 0.61
CA SER A 142 -34.72 9.80 1.28
C SER A 142 -35.91 10.61 0.74
N ALA A 143 -35.69 11.88 0.38
CA ALA A 143 -36.75 12.78 -0.09
C ALA A 143 -37.11 12.56 -1.58
N PHE A 144 -36.17 12.11 -2.40
CA PHE A 144 -36.34 11.96 -3.84
C PHE A 144 -36.46 10.51 -4.30
N GLY A 145 -36.22 9.53 -3.43
CA GLY A 145 -36.40 8.11 -3.71
C GLY A 145 -37.87 7.67 -3.82
N PRO A 146 -38.11 6.36 -4.07
CA PRO A 146 -39.44 5.77 -4.14
C PRO A 146 -40.31 6.11 -2.92
N SER A 147 -41.62 6.23 -3.13
CA SER A 147 -42.55 6.53 -2.01
C SER A 147 -42.56 5.38 -1.00
N PRO A 148 -42.21 5.60 0.28
CA PRO A 148 -42.23 4.54 1.29
C PRO A 148 -43.65 4.01 1.59
N ARG A 149 -44.70 4.71 1.15
CA ARG A 149 -46.08 4.19 1.22
C ARG A 149 -46.38 3.18 0.11
N ARG A 150 -45.86 3.40 -1.10
CA ARG A 150 -46.10 2.52 -2.26
C ARG A 150 -45.08 1.39 -2.35
N HIS A 151 -43.81 1.70 -2.04
CA HIS A 151 -42.68 0.77 -2.13
C HIS A 151 -41.88 0.80 -0.82
N PRO A 152 -42.34 0.11 0.23
CA PRO A 152 -41.77 0.20 1.57
C PRO A 152 -40.33 -0.32 1.65
N ILE A 153 -39.90 -1.25 0.80
CA ILE A 153 -38.51 -1.77 0.76
C ILE A 153 -37.63 -0.88 -0.12
N ALA A 154 -38.07 -0.59 -1.36
CA ALA A 154 -37.29 0.19 -2.31
C ALA A 154 -36.96 1.62 -1.82
N ALA A 155 -37.79 2.18 -0.94
CA ALA A 155 -37.52 3.48 -0.31
C ALA A 155 -36.28 3.46 0.62
N TRP A 156 -35.82 2.30 1.08
CA TRP A 156 -34.61 2.16 1.89
C TRP A 156 -33.35 1.89 1.09
N VAL A 157 -33.46 1.39 -0.16
CA VAL A 157 -32.29 0.92 -0.94
C VAL A 157 -31.20 1.98 -1.05
N ALA A 158 -31.54 3.15 -1.60
CA ALA A 158 -30.56 4.23 -1.75
C ALA A 158 -30.02 4.77 -0.42
N PRO A 159 -30.87 5.22 0.55
CA PRO A 159 -30.37 5.80 1.78
C PRO A 159 -29.63 4.81 2.68
N LEU A 160 -30.03 3.55 2.74
CA LEU A 160 -29.37 2.54 3.58
C LEU A 160 -28.02 2.12 3.00
N LEU A 161 -27.94 1.85 1.69
CA LEU A 161 -26.66 1.52 1.05
C LEU A 161 -25.67 2.68 1.12
N PHE A 162 -26.16 3.93 1.00
CA PHE A 162 -25.33 5.11 1.23
C PHE A 162 -24.84 5.19 2.68
N ALA A 163 -25.75 5.05 3.65
CA ALA A 163 -25.42 5.16 5.07
C ALA A 163 -24.47 4.07 5.57
N ALA A 164 -24.58 2.86 5.02
CA ALA A 164 -23.70 1.74 5.34
C ALA A 164 -22.36 1.79 4.60
N SER A 165 -22.21 2.66 3.60
CA SER A 165 -21.00 2.72 2.76
C SER A 165 -19.81 3.30 3.53
N PRO A 166 -18.70 2.55 3.67
CA PRO A 166 -17.47 3.06 4.30
C PRO A 166 -16.85 4.22 3.52
N VAL A 167 -17.04 4.28 2.19
CA VAL A 167 -16.62 5.40 1.32
C VAL A 167 -17.09 6.74 1.87
N PHE A 168 -18.38 6.86 2.21
CA PHE A 168 -18.92 8.13 2.72
C PHE A 168 -18.65 8.34 4.20
N GLY A 169 -18.51 7.30 5.00
CA GLY A 169 -18.08 7.43 6.40
C GLY A 169 -16.66 8.00 6.49
N PHE A 170 -15.76 7.46 5.68
CA PHE A 170 -14.35 7.88 5.57
C PHE A 170 -14.22 9.29 5.00
N TRP A 171 -14.75 9.55 3.80
CA TRP A 171 -14.56 10.86 3.16
C TRP A 171 -15.37 12.00 3.80
N ALA A 172 -16.37 11.70 4.65
CA ALA A 172 -17.02 12.73 5.47
C ALA A 172 -16.11 13.28 6.57
N THR A 173 -15.12 12.51 7.02
CA THR A 173 -14.23 12.88 8.13
C THR A 173 -12.78 13.11 7.71
N GLY A 174 -12.37 12.58 6.54
CA GLY A 174 -11.00 12.63 6.05
C GLY A 174 -10.42 14.01 5.71
N GLY A 175 -11.22 15.09 5.72
CA GLY A 175 -10.73 16.48 5.60
C GLY A 175 -10.74 17.09 4.19
N LEU A 176 -11.10 16.30 3.17
CA LEU A 176 -11.21 16.74 1.77
C LEU A 176 -12.65 17.08 1.37
N GLU A 177 -12.80 17.76 0.24
CA GLU A 177 -14.03 18.36 -0.29
C GLU A 177 -15.08 17.37 -0.86
N MET A 178 -14.81 16.07 -0.77
CA MET A 178 -15.48 15.06 -1.58
C MET A 178 -16.96 14.89 -1.29
N SER A 179 -17.34 14.92 -0.01
CA SER A 179 -18.75 14.86 0.37
C SER A 179 -19.52 16.09 -0.11
N LEU A 180 -18.89 17.28 -0.09
CA LEU A 180 -19.48 18.50 -0.64
C LEU A 180 -19.62 18.40 -2.17
N PHE A 181 -18.60 17.89 -2.86
CA PHE A 181 -18.66 17.70 -4.30
C PHE A 181 -19.76 16.70 -4.72
N ALA A 182 -19.84 15.54 -4.06
CA ALA A 182 -20.90 14.55 -4.31
C ALA A 182 -22.30 15.12 -4.03
N LEU A 183 -22.45 15.97 -3.00
CA LEU A 183 -23.69 16.69 -2.71
C LEU A 183 -24.07 17.61 -3.86
N LEU A 184 -23.13 18.45 -4.33
CA LEU A 184 -23.38 19.41 -5.41
C LEU A 184 -23.73 18.69 -6.72
N VAL A 185 -23.04 17.59 -7.05
CA VAL A 185 -23.35 16.74 -8.22
C VAL A 185 -24.77 16.19 -8.13
N LEU A 186 -25.15 15.59 -7.00
CA LEU A 186 -26.50 15.04 -6.81
C LEU A 186 -27.56 16.15 -6.86
N ALA A 187 -27.34 17.25 -6.14
CA ALA A 187 -28.29 18.36 -6.08
C ALA A 187 -28.50 19.01 -7.45
N ALA A 188 -27.41 19.27 -8.20
CA ALA A 188 -27.48 19.81 -9.55
C ALA A 188 -28.26 18.87 -10.48
N GLY A 189 -27.95 17.58 -10.45
CA GLY A 189 -28.63 16.55 -11.23
C GLY A 189 -30.12 16.47 -10.92
N LEU A 190 -30.50 16.48 -9.63
CA LEU A 190 -31.89 16.45 -9.18
C LEU A 190 -32.70 17.69 -9.59
N VAL A 191 -32.11 18.88 -9.43
CA VAL A 191 -32.75 20.14 -9.82
C VAL A 191 -32.92 20.22 -11.33
N ALA A 192 -31.89 19.86 -12.11
CA ALA A 192 -31.96 19.80 -13.56
C ALA A 192 -33.02 18.78 -14.02
N ALA A 193 -32.96 17.55 -13.50
CA ALA A 193 -33.89 16.47 -13.84
C ALA A 193 -35.36 16.87 -13.62
N ARG A 194 -35.70 17.43 -12.45
CA ARG A 194 -37.06 17.92 -12.15
C ARG A 194 -37.47 19.13 -12.97
N GLY A 195 -36.53 20.01 -13.29
CA GLY A 195 -36.79 21.14 -14.18
C GLY A 195 -37.18 20.66 -15.57
N LEU A 196 -36.41 19.72 -16.11
CA LEU A 196 -36.60 19.18 -17.46
C LEU A 196 -37.91 18.39 -17.58
N GLU A 197 -38.36 17.71 -16.52
CA GLU A 197 -39.72 17.14 -16.45
C GLU A 197 -40.81 18.21 -16.61
N ARG A 198 -40.55 19.43 -16.12
CA ARG A 198 -41.45 20.59 -16.25
C ARG A 198 -41.15 21.43 -17.51
N GLY A 199 -40.33 20.92 -18.42
CA GLY A 199 -40.01 21.59 -19.68
C GLY A 199 -39.14 22.83 -19.57
N ARG A 200 -38.29 22.95 -18.54
CA ARG A 200 -37.36 24.08 -18.37
C ARG A 200 -36.03 23.67 -17.74
N LEU A 201 -34.94 24.40 -17.99
CA LEU A 201 -33.68 24.23 -17.23
C LEU A 201 -33.56 25.35 -16.18
N PRO A 202 -33.71 25.05 -14.86
CA PRO A 202 -33.67 26.07 -13.83
C PRO A 202 -32.28 26.70 -13.69
N ALA A 203 -32.21 28.02 -13.50
CA ALA A 203 -30.94 28.71 -13.24
C ALA A 203 -30.24 28.20 -11.97
N THR A 204 -31.00 27.69 -10.99
CA THR A 204 -30.45 27.05 -9.80
C THR A 204 -29.62 25.80 -10.12
N ALA A 205 -29.93 25.07 -11.20
CA ALA A 205 -29.07 23.97 -11.65
C ALA A 205 -27.72 24.49 -12.13
N ALA A 206 -27.70 25.64 -12.83
CA ALA A 206 -26.47 26.29 -13.29
C ALA A 206 -25.60 26.73 -12.12
N VAL A 207 -26.19 27.35 -11.09
CA VAL A 207 -25.48 27.74 -9.86
C VAL A 207 -24.85 26.52 -9.19
N LEU A 208 -25.59 25.43 -9.00
CA LEU A 208 -25.06 24.21 -8.39
C LEU A 208 -23.95 23.56 -9.23
N CYS A 209 -24.07 23.59 -10.56
CA CYS A 209 -23.03 23.12 -11.46
C CYS A 209 -21.76 23.98 -11.36
N ALA A 210 -21.90 25.31 -11.30
CA ALA A 210 -20.78 26.23 -11.14
C ALA A 210 -20.07 26.01 -9.80
N LEU A 211 -20.83 25.87 -8.71
CA LEU A 211 -20.27 25.54 -7.39
C LEU A 211 -19.58 24.18 -7.40
N ALA A 212 -20.12 23.18 -8.09
CA ALA A 212 -19.45 21.89 -8.24
C ALA A 212 -18.11 22.03 -8.98
N ALA A 213 -18.06 22.82 -10.06
CA ALA A 213 -16.85 23.08 -10.83
C ALA A 213 -15.80 23.88 -10.03
N LEU A 214 -16.21 24.77 -9.13
CA LEU A 214 -15.31 25.47 -8.22
C LEU A 214 -14.83 24.59 -7.06
N THR A 215 -15.59 23.55 -6.69
CA THR A 215 -15.15 22.56 -5.69
C THR A 215 -14.15 21.58 -6.30
N ARG A 216 -14.34 21.19 -7.57
CA ARG A 216 -13.42 20.30 -8.30
C ARG A 216 -13.54 20.43 -9.83
N PRO A 217 -12.46 20.26 -10.60
CA PRO A 217 -12.46 20.43 -12.06
C PRO A 217 -13.39 19.46 -12.79
N GLU A 218 -13.65 18.25 -12.25
CA GLU A 218 -14.60 17.30 -12.83
C GLU A 218 -16.04 17.85 -12.88
N GLY A 219 -16.36 18.89 -12.09
CA GLY A 219 -17.63 19.60 -12.14
C GLY A 219 -17.89 20.33 -13.47
N LEU A 220 -16.86 20.60 -14.27
CA LEU A 220 -17.04 21.08 -15.65
C LEU A 220 -17.70 20.01 -16.53
N GLY A 221 -17.35 18.74 -16.33
CA GLY A 221 -17.99 17.60 -17.01
C GLY A 221 -19.49 17.50 -16.67
N LEU A 222 -19.85 17.76 -15.42
CA LEU A 222 -21.24 17.88 -14.98
C LEU A 222 -21.98 19.01 -15.74
N CYS A 223 -21.36 20.19 -15.87
CA CYS A 223 -21.95 21.33 -16.60
C CYS A 223 -22.29 20.95 -18.04
N VAL A 224 -21.33 20.33 -18.75
CA VAL A 224 -21.48 19.88 -20.14
C VAL A 224 -22.58 18.84 -20.25
N LEU A 225 -22.60 17.84 -19.36
CA LEU A 225 -23.59 16.78 -19.39
C LEU A 225 -25.02 17.30 -19.15
N VAL A 226 -25.22 18.21 -18.18
CA VAL A 226 -26.52 18.83 -17.92
C VAL A 226 -27.00 19.66 -19.12
N ALA A 227 -26.11 20.46 -19.72
CA ALA A 227 -26.43 21.27 -20.90
C ALA A 227 -26.79 20.39 -22.11
N SER A 228 -25.99 19.36 -22.39
CA SER A 228 -26.22 18.39 -23.47
C SER A 228 -27.54 17.64 -23.29
N TRP A 229 -27.85 17.25 -22.05
CA TRP A 229 -29.11 16.59 -21.74
C TRP A 229 -30.30 17.53 -21.91
N ALA A 230 -30.19 18.79 -21.49
CA ALA A 230 -31.22 19.80 -21.68
C ALA A 230 -31.47 20.12 -23.16
N LEU A 231 -30.40 20.15 -23.98
CA LEU A 231 -30.47 20.30 -25.43
C LEU A 231 -31.31 19.19 -26.08
N ALA A 232 -31.17 17.95 -25.61
CA ALA A 232 -31.96 16.80 -26.09
C ALA A 232 -33.38 16.75 -25.49
N ALA A 233 -33.55 17.17 -24.24
CA ALA A 233 -34.79 16.98 -23.49
C ALA A 233 -35.84 18.08 -23.68
N LEU A 234 -35.43 19.33 -23.96
CA LEU A 234 -36.35 20.47 -24.08
C LEU A 234 -36.96 20.54 -25.50
N PRO A 235 -38.28 20.37 -25.68
CA PRO A 235 -38.88 20.28 -27.01
C PRO A 235 -38.99 21.62 -27.73
N ASP A 236 -39.30 22.71 -27.01
CA ASP A 236 -39.48 24.04 -27.60
C ASP A 236 -38.14 24.75 -27.86
N ARG A 237 -37.91 25.19 -29.11
CA ARG A 237 -36.65 25.82 -29.53
C ARG A 237 -36.39 27.15 -28.80
N ARG A 238 -37.43 27.96 -28.56
CA ARG A 238 -37.27 29.27 -27.92
C ARG A 238 -36.97 29.13 -26.43
N ALA A 239 -37.72 28.29 -25.72
CA ALA A 239 -37.47 27.96 -24.33
C ALA A 239 -36.09 27.32 -24.14
N ARG A 240 -35.69 26.43 -25.06
CA ARG A 240 -34.37 25.80 -25.06
C ARG A 240 -33.25 26.83 -25.19
N ALA A 241 -33.32 27.71 -26.20
CA ALA A 241 -32.31 28.76 -26.39
C ALA A 241 -32.23 29.71 -25.19
N ARG A 242 -33.38 30.14 -24.66
CA ARG A 242 -33.48 30.98 -23.47
C ARG A 242 -32.85 30.32 -22.25
N ASP A 243 -33.20 29.07 -21.97
CA ASP A 243 -32.79 28.39 -20.75
C ASP A 243 -31.32 27.95 -20.82
N LEU A 244 -30.82 27.48 -21.98
CA LEU A 244 -29.39 27.22 -22.19
C LEU A 244 -28.57 28.51 -22.17
N GLY A 245 -29.08 29.60 -22.75
CA GLY A 245 -28.42 30.91 -22.68
C GLY A 245 -28.32 31.43 -21.25
N ARG A 246 -29.38 31.28 -20.45
CA ARG A 246 -29.36 31.59 -19.00
C ARG A 246 -28.40 30.68 -18.24
N PHE A 247 -28.39 29.39 -18.54
CA PHE A 247 -27.48 28.43 -17.92
C PHE A 247 -26.02 28.80 -18.21
N ALA A 248 -25.68 29.06 -19.48
CA ALA A 248 -24.36 29.50 -19.89
C ALA A 248 -23.97 30.85 -19.27
N LEU A 249 -24.89 31.82 -19.21
CA LEU A 249 -24.65 33.11 -18.57
C LEU A 249 -24.33 32.94 -17.08
N VAL A 250 -25.10 32.13 -16.35
CA VAL A 250 -24.82 31.87 -14.93
C VAL A 250 -23.49 31.18 -14.75
N LEU A 251 -23.16 30.17 -15.56
CA LEU A 251 -21.83 29.55 -15.51
C LEU A 251 -20.72 30.57 -15.78
N ALA A 252 -20.88 31.42 -16.79
CA ALA A 252 -19.91 32.45 -17.13
C ALA A 252 -19.69 33.45 -15.98
N VAL A 253 -20.75 33.87 -15.28
CA VAL A 253 -20.67 34.80 -14.14
C VAL A 253 -19.83 34.22 -12.99
N PHE A 254 -19.86 32.92 -12.75
CA PHE A 254 -19.08 32.29 -11.67
C PHE A 254 -17.69 31.87 -12.14
N LEU A 255 -17.59 31.23 -13.30
CA LEU A 255 -16.37 30.56 -13.73
C LEU A 255 -15.42 31.51 -14.47
N VAL A 256 -15.89 32.43 -15.31
CA VAL A 256 -14.99 33.30 -16.08
C VAL A 256 -14.19 34.24 -15.18
N PRO A 257 -14.78 34.96 -14.20
CA PRO A 257 -13.99 35.78 -13.28
C PRO A 257 -12.99 34.97 -12.46
N HIS A 258 -13.38 33.76 -12.02
CA HIS A 258 -12.49 32.85 -11.31
C HIS A 258 -11.31 32.44 -12.18
N GLU A 259 -11.54 31.95 -13.39
CA GLU A 259 -10.48 31.50 -14.29
C GLU A 259 -9.55 32.65 -14.71
N LEU A 260 -10.10 33.83 -15.02
CA LEU A 260 -9.28 35.00 -15.33
C LEU A 260 -8.41 35.42 -14.15
N TRP A 261 -8.98 35.45 -12.94
CA TRP A 261 -8.21 35.72 -11.72
C TRP A 261 -7.14 34.66 -11.49
N ARG A 262 -7.51 33.37 -11.54
CA ARG A 262 -6.62 32.23 -11.32
C ARG A 262 -5.42 32.26 -12.26
N ILE A 263 -5.65 32.42 -13.56
CA ILE A 263 -4.59 32.53 -14.56
C ILE A 263 -3.73 33.79 -14.32
N SER A 264 -4.35 34.93 -14.01
CA SER A 264 -3.59 36.16 -13.71
C SER A 264 -2.77 36.06 -12.42
N TYR A 265 -3.20 35.23 -11.47
CA TYR A 265 -2.60 35.09 -10.15
C TYR A 265 -1.48 34.05 -10.14
N TYR A 266 -1.73 32.85 -10.69
CA TYR A 266 -0.77 31.73 -10.68
C TYR A 266 0.04 31.60 -11.97
N GLY A 267 -0.38 32.22 -13.09
CA GLY A 267 0.38 32.21 -14.35
C GLY A 267 0.16 30.99 -15.25
N TYR A 268 -0.59 29.97 -14.81
CA TYR A 268 -0.81 28.72 -15.56
C TYR A 268 -2.28 28.51 -15.98
N PRO A 269 -2.52 27.88 -17.15
CA PRO A 269 -3.88 27.57 -17.61
C PRO A 269 -4.52 26.40 -16.87
N LEU A 270 -3.76 25.53 -16.21
CA LEU A 270 -4.24 24.41 -15.39
C LEU A 270 -3.56 24.46 -14.01
N PRO A 271 -4.18 23.90 -12.96
CA PRO A 271 -3.58 23.89 -11.62
C PRO A 271 -2.29 23.07 -11.61
N ASN A 272 -1.34 23.40 -10.74
CA ASN A 272 -0.03 22.74 -10.65
C ASN A 272 -0.16 21.22 -10.43
N THR A 273 -1.13 20.85 -9.59
CA THR A 273 -1.53 19.47 -9.33
C THR A 273 -1.89 18.64 -10.58
N TYR A 274 -2.37 19.27 -11.67
CA TYR A 274 -2.59 18.59 -12.94
C TYR A 274 -1.26 18.16 -13.56
N TYR A 275 -0.30 19.07 -13.66
CA TYR A 275 1.03 18.81 -14.24
C TYR A 275 1.83 17.81 -13.40
N ALA A 276 1.60 17.79 -12.08
CA ALA A 276 2.19 16.84 -11.17
C ALA A 276 1.60 15.41 -11.25
N LYS A 277 0.36 15.24 -11.71
CA LYS A 277 -0.38 13.96 -11.62
C LYS A 277 -0.74 13.32 -12.97
N VAL A 278 -0.85 14.09 -14.05
CA VAL A 278 -1.46 13.60 -15.30
C VAL A 278 -0.40 13.44 -16.39
N GLY A 279 -0.11 12.19 -16.76
CA GLY A 279 0.75 11.84 -17.90
C GLY A 279 -0.02 11.51 -19.19
N GLY A 280 -1.28 11.06 -19.07
CA GLY A 280 -2.11 10.63 -20.20
C GLY A 280 -1.82 9.18 -20.65
N GLY A 281 -2.46 8.76 -21.74
CA GLY A 281 -2.17 7.48 -22.41
C GLY A 281 -2.94 6.24 -21.90
N ILE A 282 -2.64 5.10 -22.53
CA ILE A 282 -3.35 3.82 -22.31
C ILE A 282 -3.03 3.23 -20.94
N ALA A 283 -1.80 3.40 -20.42
CA ALA A 283 -1.40 2.92 -19.10
C ALA A 283 -2.26 3.55 -17.98
N GLN A 284 -2.51 4.86 -18.07
CA GLN A 284 -3.40 5.56 -17.14
C GLN A 284 -4.82 5.02 -17.18
N ALA A 285 -5.39 4.81 -18.37
CA ALA A 285 -6.73 4.23 -18.50
C ALA A 285 -6.79 2.79 -17.92
N ARG A 286 -5.75 1.96 -18.14
CA ARG A 286 -5.65 0.61 -17.56
C ARG A 286 -5.66 0.64 -16.04
N ARG A 287 -4.90 1.56 -15.41
CA ARG A 287 -4.97 1.77 -13.95
C ARG A 287 -6.36 2.19 -13.49
N GLY A 288 -7.02 3.06 -14.25
CA GLY A 288 -8.39 3.48 -13.99
C GLY A 288 -9.38 2.31 -14.03
N PHE A 289 -9.26 1.40 -15.00
CA PHE A 289 -10.04 0.16 -15.03
C PHE A 289 -9.75 -0.73 -13.84
N ALA A 290 -8.47 -0.93 -13.49
CA ALA A 290 -8.08 -1.71 -12.31
C ALA A 290 -8.59 -1.08 -11.00
N TYR A 291 -8.65 0.24 -10.92
CA TYR A 291 -9.23 0.96 -9.77
C TYR A 291 -10.73 0.70 -9.63
N VAL A 292 -11.50 0.76 -10.73
CA VAL A 292 -12.93 0.42 -10.71
C VAL A 292 -13.16 -1.06 -10.44
N ALA A 293 -12.34 -1.95 -11.00
CA ALA A 293 -12.43 -3.39 -10.76
C ALA A 293 -12.21 -3.73 -9.27
N ARG A 294 -11.16 -3.16 -8.67
CA ARG A 294 -10.89 -3.29 -7.22
C ARG A 294 -12.02 -2.71 -6.38
N PHE A 295 -12.64 -1.59 -6.79
CA PHE A 295 -13.83 -1.08 -6.10
C PHE A 295 -14.97 -2.09 -6.10
N VAL A 296 -15.24 -2.73 -7.24
CA VAL A 296 -16.30 -3.75 -7.36
C VAL A 296 -15.99 -4.98 -6.52
N GLU A 297 -14.73 -5.42 -6.53
CA GLU A 297 -14.24 -6.52 -5.70
C GLU A 297 -14.40 -6.23 -4.20
N ARG A 298 -13.98 -5.04 -3.75
CA ARG A 298 -13.94 -4.67 -2.31
C ARG A 298 -15.28 -4.18 -1.74
N SER A 299 -16.15 -3.60 -2.57
CA SER A 299 -17.46 -3.06 -2.11
C SER A 299 -18.60 -4.09 -2.15
N SER A 300 -18.26 -5.35 -2.42
CA SER A 300 -19.16 -6.51 -2.56
C SER A 300 -20.39 -6.25 -3.43
N PHE A 301 -21.59 -6.73 -3.05
CA PHE A 301 -22.78 -6.76 -3.90
C PHE A 301 -23.38 -5.38 -4.24
N SER A 302 -22.93 -4.27 -3.64
CA SER A 302 -23.55 -2.95 -3.85
C SER A 302 -23.52 -2.46 -5.31
N PRO A 303 -22.44 -2.60 -6.09
CA PRO A 303 -22.45 -2.25 -7.52
C PRO A 303 -23.26 -3.26 -8.34
N VAL A 304 -23.27 -4.54 -7.94
CA VAL A 304 -24.07 -5.59 -8.60
C VAL A 304 -25.57 -5.30 -8.45
N LEU A 305 -26.04 -4.91 -7.26
CA LEU A 305 -27.44 -4.51 -7.04
C LEU A 305 -27.83 -3.26 -7.82
N VAL A 306 -26.89 -2.33 -8.04
CA VAL A 306 -27.08 -1.17 -8.91
C VAL A 306 -27.22 -1.62 -10.36
N LEU A 307 -26.28 -2.43 -10.87
CA LEU A 307 -26.28 -2.91 -12.25
C LEU A 307 -27.51 -3.75 -12.59
N LEU A 308 -27.95 -4.64 -11.69
CA LEU A 308 -29.13 -5.47 -11.89
C LEU A 308 -30.43 -4.66 -11.93
N ALA A 309 -30.52 -3.53 -11.21
CA ALA A 309 -31.73 -2.72 -11.14
C ALA A 309 -31.79 -1.63 -12.23
N LEU A 310 -30.65 -1.19 -12.77
CA LEU A 310 -30.55 -0.13 -13.78
C LEU A 310 -31.46 -0.36 -15.02
N PRO A 311 -31.52 -1.54 -15.64
CA PRO A 311 -32.38 -1.81 -16.80
C PRO A 311 -33.88 -1.62 -16.49
N PHE A 312 -34.28 -1.82 -15.24
CA PHE A 312 -35.68 -1.72 -14.81
C PHE A 312 -36.10 -0.30 -14.47
N ALA A 313 -35.18 0.68 -14.39
CA ALA A 313 -35.54 2.04 -14.01
C ALA A 313 -36.49 2.74 -15.02
N ARG A 314 -36.56 2.25 -16.28
CA ARG A 314 -37.10 2.88 -17.52
C ARG A 314 -36.68 4.34 -17.69
N PRO A 315 -36.38 4.79 -18.93
CA PRO A 315 -35.96 6.16 -19.15
C PRO A 315 -37.16 7.12 -18.98
N PHE A 316 -37.35 7.63 -17.76
CA PHE A 316 -37.87 8.98 -17.60
C PHE A 316 -36.73 9.94 -17.94
N ARG A 317 -37.02 11.07 -18.62
CA ARG A 317 -36.01 12.09 -18.96
C ARG A 317 -35.18 12.52 -17.75
N SER A 318 -35.76 12.51 -16.55
CA SER A 318 -35.10 12.80 -15.27
C SER A 318 -34.16 11.69 -14.78
N ARG A 319 -34.60 10.44 -14.82
CA ARG A 319 -33.82 9.28 -14.35
C ARG A 319 -32.66 8.96 -15.27
N GLY A 320 -32.84 9.17 -16.58
CA GLY A 320 -31.77 9.03 -17.56
C GLY A 320 -30.61 10.00 -17.29
N LEU A 321 -30.91 11.26 -16.92
CA LEU A 321 -29.87 12.22 -16.56
C LEU A 321 -29.07 11.75 -15.35
N LEU A 322 -29.74 11.30 -14.27
CA LEU A 322 -29.05 10.81 -13.08
C LEU A 322 -28.19 9.57 -13.37
N ALA A 323 -28.67 8.64 -14.18
CA ALA A 323 -27.88 7.48 -14.60
C ALA A 323 -26.66 7.91 -15.43
N ALA A 324 -26.85 8.83 -16.38
CA ALA A 324 -25.76 9.37 -17.20
C ALA A 324 -24.72 10.10 -16.34
N LEU A 325 -25.14 10.85 -15.32
CA LEU A 325 -24.23 11.50 -14.36
C LEU A 325 -23.39 10.46 -13.63
N GLY A 326 -24.03 9.43 -13.08
CA GLY A 326 -23.34 8.34 -12.39
C GLY A 326 -22.29 7.66 -13.27
N LEU A 327 -22.69 7.27 -14.48
CA LEU A 327 -21.80 6.62 -15.44
C LEU A 327 -20.68 7.54 -15.95
N ALA A 328 -20.95 8.84 -16.12
CA ALA A 328 -19.94 9.81 -16.50
C ALA A 328 -18.84 9.92 -15.45
N PHE A 329 -19.19 9.95 -14.15
CA PHE A 329 -18.18 9.98 -13.09
C PHE A 329 -17.38 8.67 -12.97
N VAL A 330 -17.98 7.52 -13.27
CA VAL A 330 -17.21 6.26 -13.45
C VAL A 330 -16.23 6.39 -14.60
N GLY A 331 -16.66 6.92 -15.75
CA GLY A 331 -15.80 7.17 -16.90
C GLY A 331 -14.67 8.16 -16.60
N ILE A 332 -14.94 9.21 -15.83
CA ILE A 332 -13.92 10.17 -15.39
C ILE A 332 -12.90 9.50 -14.46
N ALA A 333 -13.36 8.67 -13.50
CA ALA A 333 -12.44 7.92 -12.63
C ALA A 333 -11.51 7.00 -13.44
N ILE A 334 -12.01 6.37 -14.50
CA ILE A 334 -11.20 5.57 -15.43
C ILE A 334 -10.22 6.46 -16.21
N ALA A 335 -10.69 7.57 -16.77
CA ALA A 335 -9.88 8.47 -17.59
C ALA A 335 -8.74 9.13 -16.80
N VAL A 336 -8.98 9.49 -15.54
CA VAL A 336 -7.96 10.08 -14.65
C VAL A 336 -6.99 9.01 -14.11
N GLY A 337 -7.36 7.73 -14.16
CA GLY A 337 -6.50 6.61 -13.76
C GLY A 337 -6.63 6.18 -12.30
N GLY A 338 -7.67 6.65 -11.58
CA GLY A 338 -7.89 6.36 -10.17
C GLY A 338 -6.89 7.03 -9.23
N GLU A 339 -6.73 6.49 -8.02
CA GLU A 339 -5.73 6.91 -7.04
C GLU A 339 -5.22 5.74 -6.19
N THR A 340 -4.22 6.01 -5.35
CA THR A 340 -3.62 5.04 -4.41
C THR A 340 -4.29 5.02 -3.03
N MET A 341 -5.01 6.09 -2.67
CA MET A 341 -5.76 6.19 -1.42
C MET A 341 -6.90 5.15 -1.34
N PRO A 342 -7.23 4.67 -0.12
CA PRO A 342 -8.30 3.72 0.11
C PRO A 342 -9.67 4.36 -0.12
N MET A 343 -10.72 3.56 -0.04
CA MET A 343 -12.11 4.06 -0.05
C MET A 343 -12.52 4.83 -1.32
N TYR A 344 -11.81 4.62 -2.43
CA TYR A 344 -12.22 4.91 -3.81
C TYR A 344 -12.87 6.29 -4.04
N ARG A 345 -12.19 7.36 -3.62
CA ARG A 345 -12.70 8.74 -3.63
C ARG A 345 -13.29 9.18 -4.95
N PHE A 346 -12.65 8.86 -6.07
CA PHE A 346 -13.08 9.28 -7.41
C PHE A 346 -14.42 8.65 -7.84
N LEU A 347 -14.86 7.58 -7.16
CA LEU A 347 -16.17 6.98 -7.38
C LEU A 347 -17.26 7.54 -6.47
N ALA A 348 -16.91 8.25 -5.39
CA ALA A 348 -17.89 8.83 -4.47
C ALA A 348 -18.95 9.71 -5.16
N PRO A 349 -18.64 10.57 -6.15
CA PRO A 349 -19.65 11.39 -6.84
C PRO A 349 -20.61 10.56 -7.72
N ALA A 350 -20.18 9.37 -8.17
CA ALA A 350 -20.99 8.48 -8.99
C ALA A 350 -22.06 7.74 -8.16
N LEU A 351 -21.78 7.44 -6.90
CA LEU A 351 -22.62 6.54 -6.09
C LEU A 351 -24.02 7.11 -5.80
N PRO A 352 -24.22 8.34 -5.29
CA PRO A 352 -25.55 8.82 -4.92
C PRO A 352 -26.56 8.83 -6.09
N PRO A 353 -26.24 9.33 -7.31
CA PRO A 353 -27.19 9.28 -8.41
C PRO A 353 -27.47 7.84 -8.87
N LEU A 354 -26.47 6.95 -8.89
CA LEU A 354 -26.66 5.54 -9.26
C LEU A 354 -27.53 4.78 -8.23
N LEU A 355 -27.29 4.99 -6.94
CA LEU A 355 -28.10 4.41 -5.86
C LEU A 355 -29.55 4.87 -5.96
N LEU A 356 -29.78 6.16 -6.24
CA LEU A 356 -31.12 6.70 -6.39
C LEU A 356 -31.86 6.08 -7.60
N VAL A 357 -31.20 5.95 -8.75
CA VAL A 357 -31.78 5.31 -9.94
C VAL A 357 -32.05 3.82 -9.67
N SER A 358 -31.12 3.13 -9.02
CA SER A 358 -31.27 1.73 -8.61
C SER A 358 -32.50 1.53 -7.73
N ALA A 359 -32.74 2.40 -6.73
CA ALA A 359 -33.91 2.31 -5.88
C ALA A 359 -35.24 2.34 -6.67
N PHE A 360 -35.32 3.12 -7.76
CA PHE A 360 -36.49 3.11 -8.65
C PHE A 360 -36.58 1.83 -9.50
N GLY A 361 -35.45 1.26 -9.91
CA GLY A 361 -35.40 -0.05 -10.57
C GLY A 361 -35.95 -1.15 -9.67
N TRP A 362 -35.52 -1.18 -8.40
CA TRP A 362 -36.03 -2.10 -7.37
C TRP A 362 -37.51 -1.91 -7.09
N ALA A 363 -38.00 -0.67 -7.02
CA ALA A 363 -39.43 -0.39 -6.84
C ALA A 363 -40.27 -1.02 -7.96
N ARG A 364 -39.80 -0.91 -9.21
CA ARG A 364 -40.48 -1.48 -10.39
C ARG A 364 -40.38 -2.99 -10.46
N LEU A 365 -39.23 -3.56 -10.09
CA LEU A 365 -39.06 -5.00 -10.03
C LEU A 365 -40.02 -5.61 -8.99
N ALA A 366 -40.17 -4.95 -7.84
CA ALA A 366 -41.14 -5.35 -6.81
C ALA A 366 -42.60 -5.28 -7.30
N GLU A 367 -42.95 -4.31 -8.15
CA GLU A 367 -44.28 -4.27 -8.79
C GLU A 367 -44.53 -5.48 -9.71
N ARG A 368 -43.49 -6.03 -10.35
CA ARG A 368 -43.59 -7.18 -11.25
C ARG A 368 -43.61 -8.53 -10.54
N LEU A 369 -42.84 -8.68 -9.47
CA LEU A 369 -42.66 -9.95 -8.76
C LEU A 369 -43.71 -10.22 -7.67
N GLY A 370 -44.60 -9.26 -7.39
CA GLY A 370 -45.61 -9.36 -6.34
C GLY A 370 -45.07 -9.10 -4.92
N PRO A 371 -45.92 -9.16 -3.89
CA PRO A 371 -45.57 -8.72 -2.53
C PRO A 371 -44.69 -9.74 -1.78
N THR A 372 -43.41 -9.85 -2.13
CA THR A 372 -42.37 -10.50 -1.31
C THR A 372 -41.98 -9.60 -0.14
N ARG A 373 -42.95 -9.29 0.73
CA ARG A 373 -42.84 -8.26 1.78
C ARG A 373 -41.99 -8.67 3.00
N LEU A 374 -41.68 -9.95 3.18
CA LEU A 374 -41.11 -10.47 4.43
C LEU A 374 -39.61 -10.80 4.39
N LEU A 375 -39.00 -10.95 3.21
CA LEU A 375 -37.55 -11.23 3.07
C LEU A 375 -36.71 -10.00 2.71
N GLY A 376 -37.31 -8.90 2.24
CA GLY A 376 -36.57 -7.82 1.58
C GLY A 376 -35.79 -6.87 2.49
N VAL A 377 -36.26 -6.54 3.70
CA VAL A 377 -35.53 -5.62 4.61
C VAL A 377 -34.36 -6.33 5.30
N PRO A 378 -34.50 -7.54 5.87
CA PRO A 378 -33.38 -8.28 6.42
C PRO A 378 -32.32 -8.60 5.36
N LEU A 379 -32.74 -8.92 4.12
CA LEU A 379 -31.83 -9.11 3.00
C LEU A 379 -31.11 -7.82 2.62
N LEU A 380 -31.81 -6.67 2.57
CA LEU A 380 -31.18 -5.38 2.28
C LEU A 380 -30.19 -4.96 3.37
N VAL A 381 -30.53 -5.19 4.65
CA VAL A 381 -29.62 -4.98 5.78
C VAL A 381 -28.45 -5.95 5.69
N GLY A 382 -28.69 -7.23 5.40
CA GLY A 382 -27.64 -8.23 5.19
C GLY A 382 -26.69 -7.84 4.06
N VAL A 383 -27.21 -7.36 2.92
CA VAL A 383 -26.37 -6.87 1.82
C VAL A 383 -25.62 -5.60 2.21
N ALA A 384 -26.25 -4.66 2.92
CA ALA A 384 -25.58 -3.47 3.40
C ALA A 384 -24.42 -3.81 4.36
N THR A 385 -24.64 -4.74 5.30
CA THR A 385 -23.61 -5.24 6.24
C THR A 385 -22.51 -5.99 5.52
N LEU A 386 -22.84 -6.92 4.62
CA LEU A 386 -21.86 -7.67 3.83
C LEU A 386 -21.08 -6.78 2.86
N SER A 387 -21.67 -5.68 2.38
CA SER A 387 -20.96 -4.70 1.53
C SER A 387 -20.02 -3.79 2.31
N ALA A 388 -20.23 -3.66 3.63
CA ALA A 388 -19.37 -2.87 4.49
C ALA A 388 -18.21 -3.70 5.08
N LEU A 389 -18.42 -4.99 5.35
CA LEU A 389 -17.49 -5.84 6.09
C LEU A 389 -16.06 -5.89 5.51
N PRO A 390 -15.84 -6.15 4.20
CA PRO A 390 -14.49 -6.32 3.65
C PRO A 390 -13.64 -5.04 3.74
N MET A 391 -14.28 -3.88 3.66
CA MET A 391 -13.63 -2.57 3.81
C MET A 391 -13.28 -2.24 5.28
N PHE A 392 -13.86 -2.96 6.25
CA PHE A 392 -13.56 -2.81 7.68
C PHE A 392 -12.58 -3.86 8.23
N SER A 393 -12.35 -4.98 7.53
CA SER A 393 -11.52 -6.09 8.01
C SER A 393 -10.44 -6.56 7.03
N GLY A 394 -10.21 -5.83 5.92
CA GLY A 394 -9.28 -6.21 4.86
C GLY A 394 -8.16 -5.18 4.59
N PRO A 395 -7.52 -5.23 3.40
CA PRO A 395 -6.37 -4.35 3.06
C PRO A 395 -6.66 -2.84 3.16
N ASP A 396 -7.91 -2.42 2.94
CA ASP A 396 -8.32 -1.02 3.13
C ASP A 396 -8.26 -0.58 4.60
N ARG A 397 -8.52 -1.51 5.54
CA ARG A 397 -8.39 -1.25 6.98
C ARG A 397 -6.92 -1.16 7.39
N ALA A 398 -6.08 -2.08 6.91
CA ALA A 398 -4.65 -2.05 7.18
C ALA A 398 -4.00 -0.75 6.67
N TYR A 399 -4.36 -0.30 5.46
CA TYR A 399 -3.91 1.00 4.95
C TYR A 399 -4.37 2.15 5.85
N LEU A 400 -5.62 2.10 6.31
CA LEU A 400 -6.18 3.16 7.15
C LEU A 400 -5.46 3.27 8.50
N ASP A 401 -5.15 2.14 9.13
CA ASP A 401 -4.40 2.11 10.39
C ASP A 401 -2.96 2.60 10.15
N GLN A 402 -2.30 2.16 9.08
CA GLN A 402 -0.99 2.69 8.66
C GLN A 402 -1.02 4.22 8.44
N ASN A 403 -1.98 4.73 7.67
CA ASN A 403 -2.05 6.16 7.35
C ASN A 403 -2.32 7.02 8.60
N ARG A 404 -3.06 6.49 9.59
CA ARG A 404 -3.25 7.18 10.88
C ARG A 404 -1.93 7.33 11.62
N GLU A 405 -1.12 6.27 11.67
CA GLU A 405 0.17 6.27 12.34
C GLU A 405 1.16 7.21 11.64
N GLU A 406 1.22 7.15 10.30
CA GLU A 406 2.05 8.01 9.47
C GLU A 406 1.70 9.50 9.64
N VAL A 407 0.41 9.86 9.55
CA VAL A 407 -0.02 11.25 9.76
C VAL A 407 0.29 11.69 11.20
N ALA A 408 0.09 10.83 12.21
CA ALA A 408 0.47 11.16 13.58
C ALA A 408 1.98 11.41 13.72
N CYS A 409 2.81 10.60 13.06
CA CYS A 409 4.25 10.78 12.95
C CYS A 409 4.61 12.15 12.32
N TRP A 410 4.06 12.45 11.14
CA TRP A 410 4.35 13.70 10.42
C TRP A 410 3.87 14.94 11.17
N ARG A 411 2.75 14.85 11.90
CA ARG A 411 2.31 15.92 12.81
C ARG A 411 3.32 16.16 13.92
N ALA A 412 3.89 15.10 14.50
CA ALA A 412 4.91 15.21 15.54
C ALA A 412 6.21 15.81 15.00
N ILE A 413 6.63 15.40 13.79
CA ILE A 413 7.81 15.94 13.08
C ILE A 413 7.62 17.43 12.77
N GLY A 414 6.52 17.81 12.11
CA GLY A 414 6.21 19.21 11.80
C GLY A 414 6.17 20.07 13.05
N SER A 415 5.51 19.59 14.11
CA SER A 415 5.45 20.28 15.40
C SER A 415 6.82 20.41 16.08
N TRP A 416 7.73 19.45 15.86
CA TRP A 416 9.10 19.53 16.37
C TRP A 416 9.87 20.63 15.66
N PHE A 417 9.86 20.65 14.32
CA PHE A 417 10.51 21.68 13.52
C PHE A 417 9.99 23.07 13.90
N GLY A 418 8.66 23.27 13.92
CA GLY A 418 8.06 24.56 14.26
C GLY A 418 8.39 25.09 15.67
N ARG A 419 8.94 24.25 16.57
CA ARG A 419 9.42 24.65 17.90
C ARG A 419 10.93 24.76 18.04
N LYS A 420 11.70 24.11 17.16
CA LYS A 420 13.13 23.85 17.36
C LYS A 420 14.03 24.51 16.34
N VAL A 421 13.52 24.87 15.17
CA VAL A 421 14.29 25.54 14.13
C VAL A 421 13.81 26.97 13.89
N SER A 422 14.61 27.76 13.18
CA SER A 422 14.24 29.12 12.80
C SER A 422 12.94 29.12 11.98
N PRO A 423 12.00 30.07 12.20
CA PRO A 423 10.80 30.19 11.38
C PRO A 423 11.11 30.54 9.91
N ASP A 424 12.29 31.11 9.65
CA ASP A 424 12.75 31.47 8.30
C ASP A 424 13.48 30.30 7.60
N ALA A 425 13.62 29.14 8.26
CA ALA A 425 14.30 28.00 7.68
C ALA A 425 13.47 27.32 6.58
N THR A 426 14.18 26.66 5.66
CA THR A 426 13.59 25.91 4.55
C THR A 426 13.69 24.40 4.80
N ILE A 427 12.65 23.68 4.38
CA ILE A 427 12.58 22.21 4.50
C ILE A 427 12.17 21.56 3.19
N ALA A 428 12.77 20.43 2.82
CA ALA A 428 12.31 19.61 1.70
C ALA A 428 11.71 18.30 2.21
N VAL A 429 10.50 17.97 1.73
CA VAL A 429 9.74 16.79 2.16
C VAL A 429 8.94 16.18 1.00
N VAL A 430 8.71 14.88 1.04
CA VAL A 430 7.66 14.24 0.21
C VAL A 430 6.27 14.47 0.82
N THR A 431 6.16 14.48 2.14
CA THR A 431 4.89 14.58 2.87
C THR A 431 4.47 16.04 3.07
N ALA A 432 4.04 16.65 1.96
CA ALA A 432 3.75 18.08 1.87
C ALA A 432 2.50 18.54 2.65
N GLY A 433 1.77 17.65 3.31
CA GLY A 433 0.62 17.97 4.14
C GLY A 433 0.98 18.40 5.56
N ALA A 434 1.06 17.42 6.46
CA ALA A 434 1.12 17.66 7.90
C ALA A 434 2.45 18.30 8.34
N ILE A 435 3.60 17.88 7.79
CA ILE A 435 4.89 18.46 8.20
C ILE A 435 4.89 19.98 7.96
N PRO A 436 4.60 20.49 6.76
CA PRO A 436 4.58 21.93 6.50
C PRO A 436 3.49 22.66 7.28
N TYR A 437 2.30 22.08 7.42
CA TYR A 437 1.21 22.73 8.15
C TYR A 437 1.56 22.96 9.64
N PHE A 438 2.18 21.98 10.30
CA PHE A 438 2.55 22.10 11.71
C PHE A 438 3.91 22.77 11.96
N SER A 439 4.82 22.75 10.99
CA SER A 439 6.12 23.44 11.10
C SER A 439 6.02 24.93 10.79
N GLY A 440 5.16 25.31 9.84
CA GLY A 440 5.06 26.67 9.32
C GLY A 440 6.22 27.09 8.41
N LEU A 441 7.18 26.19 8.16
CA LEU A 441 8.38 26.48 7.37
C LEU A 441 8.08 26.62 5.88
N GLU A 442 8.91 27.39 5.17
CA GLU A 442 8.96 27.34 3.71
C GLU A 442 9.36 25.93 3.27
N THR A 443 8.57 25.33 2.39
CA THR A 443 8.72 23.91 2.05
C THR A 443 8.90 23.68 0.56
N ILE A 444 9.92 22.90 0.20
CA ILE A 444 10.09 22.31 -1.13
C ILE A 444 9.36 20.96 -1.13
N ASP A 445 8.29 20.88 -1.92
CA ASP A 445 7.51 19.66 -2.11
C ASP A 445 8.17 18.76 -3.16
N LEU A 446 8.79 17.67 -2.69
CA LEU A 446 9.59 16.78 -3.53
C LEU A 446 8.80 16.04 -4.62
N LEU A 447 7.47 16.03 -4.56
CA LEU A 447 6.59 15.44 -5.58
C LEU A 447 5.95 16.49 -6.51
N GLY A 448 6.21 17.77 -6.24
CA GLY A 448 5.76 18.86 -7.10
C GLY A 448 4.26 19.14 -7.06
N LEU A 449 3.51 18.76 -6.02
CA LEU A 449 2.11 19.22 -5.91
C LEU A 449 2.08 20.73 -5.69
N ASN A 450 3.00 21.25 -4.88
CA ASN A 450 3.10 22.64 -4.48
C ASN A 450 4.35 23.35 -5.02
N ASP A 451 5.19 22.66 -5.79
CA ASP A 451 6.38 23.22 -6.42
C ASP A 451 6.22 23.18 -7.94
N GLU A 452 6.36 24.35 -8.57
CA GLU A 452 6.18 24.56 -10.01
C GLU A 452 7.27 23.88 -10.84
N ALA A 453 8.53 24.02 -10.44
CA ALA A 453 9.65 23.50 -11.22
C ALA A 453 9.61 21.96 -11.25
N ILE A 454 9.31 21.33 -10.11
CA ILE A 454 9.20 19.87 -10.01
C ILE A 454 7.98 19.35 -10.78
N ALA A 455 6.82 20.02 -10.72
CA ALA A 455 5.61 19.61 -11.44
C ALA A 455 5.80 19.59 -12.97
N HIS A 456 6.62 20.51 -13.47
CA HIS A 456 6.88 20.70 -14.90
C HIS A 456 8.13 19.97 -15.41
N HIS A 457 8.91 19.35 -14.52
CA HIS A 457 10.09 18.59 -14.89
C HIS A 457 9.70 17.31 -15.67
N PRO A 458 10.23 17.07 -16.89
CA PRO A 458 9.86 15.92 -17.70
C PRO A 458 10.28 14.58 -17.07
N VAL A 459 9.41 13.58 -17.15
CA VAL A 459 9.66 12.20 -16.67
C VAL A 459 9.28 11.24 -17.80
N GLU A 460 10.21 10.35 -18.18
CA GLU A 460 10.14 9.52 -19.41
C GLU A 460 8.93 8.57 -19.45
N HIS A 461 8.41 8.18 -18.28
CA HIS A 461 7.28 7.25 -18.15
C HIS A 461 6.11 7.83 -17.35
N MET A 462 5.92 9.15 -17.40
CA MET A 462 4.84 9.82 -16.66
C MET A 462 3.48 9.17 -16.92
N GLY A 463 2.79 8.80 -15.85
CA GLY A 463 1.52 8.11 -15.92
C GLY A 463 1.67 6.61 -16.14
N ALA A 464 2.81 5.99 -15.84
CA ALA A 464 2.97 4.53 -15.72
C ALA A 464 2.98 4.09 -14.24
N GLY A 465 3.56 4.90 -13.36
CA GLY A 465 3.69 4.66 -11.93
C GLY A 465 2.45 5.06 -11.09
N PRO A 466 2.61 5.11 -9.75
CA PRO A 466 1.56 5.54 -8.83
C PRO A 466 1.21 7.02 -9.06
N ALA A 467 -0.07 7.30 -9.32
CA ALA A 467 -0.53 8.64 -9.65
C ALA A 467 -0.08 9.68 -8.61
N GLY A 468 0.61 10.73 -9.05
CA GLY A 468 1.12 11.82 -8.20
C GLY A 468 2.40 11.55 -7.44
N HIS A 469 3.08 10.42 -7.69
CA HIS A 469 4.34 10.06 -7.04
C HIS A 469 5.48 9.79 -8.04
N GLU A 470 5.33 10.30 -9.27
CA GLU A 470 6.25 10.06 -10.38
C GLU A 470 7.18 11.25 -10.66
N ARG A 471 6.82 12.47 -10.26
CA ARG A 471 7.64 13.66 -10.45
C ARG A 471 8.77 13.73 -9.43
N HIS A 472 9.93 14.14 -9.89
CA HIS A 472 11.11 14.43 -9.08
C HIS A 472 12.05 15.35 -9.90
N PHE A 473 12.82 16.20 -9.21
CA PHE A 473 13.83 17.07 -9.83
C PHE A 473 14.93 17.42 -8.80
N GLU A 474 15.83 16.46 -8.56
CA GLU A 474 16.81 16.49 -7.48
C GLU A 474 17.79 17.68 -7.59
N GLU A 475 18.27 17.97 -8.80
CA GLU A 475 19.20 19.08 -9.04
C GLU A 475 18.60 20.43 -8.62
N TYR A 476 17.33 20.68 -8.99
CA TYR A 476 16.61 21.88 -8.57
C TYR A 476 16.46 21.97 -7.04
N VAL A 477 16.17 20.85 -6.37
CA VAL A 477 16.07 20.81 -4.91
C VAL A 477 17.41 21.19 -4.27
N LEU A 478 18.52 20.66 -4.80
CA LEU A 478 19.87 20.97 -4.30
C LEU A 478 20.28 22.42 -4.60
N ASP A 479 19.86 22.98 -5.74
CA ASP A 479 20.08 24.40 -6.08
C ASP A 479 19.31 25.36 -5.17
N ARG A 480 18.11 24.97 -4.72
CA ARG A 480 17.38 25.70 -3.67
C ARG A 480 18.05 25.58 -2.30
N SER A 481 18.95 24.60 -2.13
CA SER A 481 19.77 24.38 -0.92
C SER A 481 18.95 24.44 0.38
N PRO A 482 17.90 23.60 0.56
CA PRO A 482 17.10 23.60 1.78
C PRO A 482 17.96 23.43 3.03
N GLU A 483 17.60 24.05 4.16
CA GLU A 483 18.34 23.84 5.41
C GLU A 483 18.14 22.43 5.96
N TYR A 484 16.94 21.87 5.76
CA TYR A 484 16.56 20.55 6.25
C TYR A 484 15.91 19.70 5.16
N VAL A 485 16.19 18.39 5.15
CA VAL A 485 15.51 17.44 4.27
C VAL A 485 15.03 16.25 5.09
N VAL A 486 13.75 15.92 5.02
CA VAL A 486 13.19 14.75 5.72
C VAL A 486 13.00 13.64 4.70
N ILE A 487 13.77 12.56 4.88
CA ILE A 487 13.75 11.38 4.00
C ILE A 487 13.38 10.16 4.84
N GLY A 488 12.41 9.39 4.36
CA GLY A 488 12.11 8.07 4.91
C GLY A 488 11.47 8.05 6.30
N ALA A 489 10.93 9.17 6.77
CA ALA A 489 10.32 9.30 8.10
C ALA A 489 8.82 8.93 8.09
N TYR A 490 8.53 7.65 7.83
CA TYR A 490 7.17 7.08 7.80
C TYR A 490 6.67 6.55 9.15
N GLY A 491 7.50 6.68 10.19
CA GLY A 491 7.17 6.27 11.55
C GLY A 491 8.14 6.90 12.55
N LEU A 492 7.81 6.83 13.84
CA LEU A 492 8.68 7.29 14.92
C LEU A 492 9.27 6.09 15.66
N SER A 493 10.57 6.12 15.93
CA SER A 493 11.24 5.07 16.70
C SER A 493 11.27 5.41 18.19
N ARG A 494 10.77 4.53 19.05
CA ARG A 494 10.83 4.76 20.52
C ARG A 494 12.10 4.20 21.16
N ASP A 495 12.93 3.49 20.39
CA ASP A 495 14.09 2.75 20.85
C ASP A 495 15.41 3.42 20.44
N LYS A 496 16.56 2.95 20.94
CA LYS A 496 17.88 3.55 20.66
C LYS A 496 18.44 3.10 19.30
N VAL A 497 17.63 3.12 18.24
CA VAL A 497 18.04 2.75 16.87
C VAL A 497 19.10 3.70 16.34
N ALA A 498 20.18 3.21 15.72
CA ALA A 498 21.16 4.08 15.06
C ALA A 498 20.49 4.98 14.00
N THR A 499 20.86 6.26 13.91
CA THR A 499 20.17 7.24 13.05
C THR A 499 20.05 6.82 11.58
N ARG A 500 21.06 6.11 11.03
CA ARG A 500 21.00 5.55 9.66
C ARG A 500 19.93 4.47 9.50
N GLY A 501 19.68 3.67 10.52
CA GLY A 501 18.67 2.60 10.51
C GLY A 501 17.22 3.11 10.49
N LEU A 502 17.02 4.41 10.73
CA LEU A 502 15.71 5.09 10.65
C LEU A 502 15.36 5.57 9.24
N VAL A 503 16.35 5.78 8.35
CA VAL A 503 16.11 6.31 7.00
C VAL A 503 15.58 5.20 6.10
N THR A 504 14.33 5.33 5.67
CA THR A 504 13.66 4.33 4.83
C THR A 504 13.13 4.99 3.55
N PRO A 505 13.98 5.29 2.55
CA PRO A 505 13.52 6.00 1.36
C PRO A 505 12.50 5.13 0.60
N TYR A 506 11.42 5.76 0.12
CA TYR A 506 10.33 5.07 -0.57
C TYR A 506 10.11 5.64 -1.97
N PHE A 507 10.27 6.96 -2.15
CA PHE A 507 9.99 7.62 -3.42
C PHE A 507 11.26 7.86 -4.24
N ALA A 508 11.12 7.91 -5.56
CA ALA A 508 12.22 8.17 -6.49
C ALA A 508 12.98 9.47 -6.14
N ALA A 509 12.25 10.53 -5.76
CA ALA A 509 12.85 11.79 -5.31
C ALA A 509 13.75 11.64 -4.07
N GLU A 510 13.37 10.77 -3.12
CA GLU A 510 14.16 10.50 -1.92
C GLU A 510 15.41 9.68 -2.25
N VAL A 511 15.24 8.66 -3.08
CA VAL A 511 16.35 7.79 -3.55
C VAL A 511 17.35 8.62 -4.34
N GLY A 512 16.89 9.43 -5.30
CA GLY A 512 17.75 10.28 -6.12
C GLY A 512 18.54 11.31 -5.30
N LEU A 513 17.92 11.89 -4.26
CA LEU A 513 18.66 12.76 -3.32
C LEU A 513 19.73 11.99 -2.56
N LEU A 514 19.42 10.79 -2.03
CA LEU A 514 20.40 9.98 -1.30
C LEU A 514 21.55 9.48 -2.19
N GLU A 515 21.31 9.22 -3.47
CA GLU A 515 22.31 8.81 -4.46
C GLU A 515 23.18 9.98 -4.96
N SER A 516 22.76 11.23 -4.75
CA SER A 516 23.49 12.42 -5.19
C SER A 516 24.75 12.66 -4.37
N GLU A 517 25.90 12.72 -5.03
CA GLU A 517 27.19 13.07 -4.40
C GLU A 517 27.13 14.45 -3.75
N ARG A 518 26.48 15.42 -4.40
CA ARG A 518 26.30 16.78 -3.85
C ARG A 518 25.47 16.74 -2.56
N PHE A 519 24.40 15.96 -2.51
CA PHE A 519 23.61 15.82 -1.28
C PHE A 519 24.42 15.20 -0.13
N GLN A 520 25.18 14.13 -0.41
CA GLN A 520 26.04 13.47 0.59
C GLN A 520 27.14 14.41 1.11
N ASN A 521 27.65 15.29 0.25
CA ASN A 521 28.66 16.29 0.60
C ASN A 521 28.05 17.47 1.38
N ASP A 522 26.88 17.97 1.00
CA ASP A 522 26.31 19.20 1.56
C ASP A 522 25.47 18.96 2.83
N TYR A 523 24.97 17.74 3.04
CA TYR A 523 24.07 17.41 4.14
C TYR A 523 24.64 16.35 5.08
N VAL A 524 24.23 16.43 6.34
CA VAL A 524 24.57 15.46 7.38
C VAL A 524 23.29 14.89 7.99
N LEU A 525 23.24 13.57 8.13
CA LEU A 525 22.14 12.88 8.79
C LEU A 525 22.16 13.18 10.29
N ARG A 526 21.01 13.58 10.81
CA ARG A 526 20.74 13.92 12.22
C ARG A 526 19.51 13.16 12.73
N ARG A 527 19.40 13.11 14.05
CA ARG A 527 18.28 12.50 14.78
C ARG A 527 17.59 13.57 15.62
N ALA A 528 16.27 13.55 15.62
CA ALA A 528 15.46 14.41 16.48
C ALA A 528 14.51 13.55 17.33
N ARG A 529 14.28 13.99 18.58
CA ARG A 529 13.37 13.33 19.52
C ARG A 529 12.08 14.12 19.68
N THR A 530 10.95 13.45 19.47
CA THR A 530 9.61 13.93 19.84
C THR A 530 9.08 13.16 21.06
N PRO A 531 8.02 13.63 21.73
CA PRO A 531 7.36 12.84 22.78
C PRO A 531 6.84 11.48 22.32
N ALA A 532 6.56 11.31 21.03
CA ALA A 532 6.01 10.08 20.46
C ALA A 532 7.09 9.11 19.94
N GLY A 533 8.34 9.58 19.82
CA GLY A 533 9.50 8.85 19.34
C GLY A 533 10.46 9.73 18.54
N ASP A 534 11.55 9.12 18.08
CA ASP A 534 12.66 9.72 17.36
C ASP A 534 12.48 9.56 15.84
N PHE A 535 13.04 10.48 15.07
CA PHE A 535 13.00 10.45 13.60
C PHE A 535 14.32 10.96 12.99
N PRO A 536 14.66 10.52 11.77
CA PRO A 536 15.82 11.01 11.04
C PRO A 536 15.47 12.27 10.25
N TYR A 537 16.44 13.15 10.10
CA TYR A 537 16.40 14.26 9.14
C TYR A 537 17.81 14.60 8.71
N PHE A 538 17.96 15.18 7.53
CA PHE A 538 19.22 15.70 7.04
C PHE A 538 19.25 17.21 7.30
N ALA A 539 20.37 17.71 7.78
CA ALA A 539 20.63 19.14 7.92
C ALA A 539 21.79 19.53 7.01
N ARG A 540 21.69 20.69 6.37
CA ARG A 540 22.80 21.25 5.59
C ARG A 540 23.97 21.54 6.55
N ARG A 541 25.20 21.21 6.14
CA ARG A 541 26.37 21.19 7.06
C ARG A 541 26.74 22.54 7.66
N ASP A 542 26.40 23.63 6.99
CA ASP A 542 26.62 25.01 7.43
C ASP A 542 25.53 25.54 8.38
N VAL A 543 24.45 24.77 8.60
CA VAL A 543 23.37 25.13 9.52
C VAL A 543 23.69 24.64 10.94
N ALA A 544 23.93 25.57 11.85
CA ALA A 544 24.06 25.27 13.27
C ALA A 544 22.67 24.99 13.87
N VAL A 545 22.45 23.77 14.37
CA VAL A 545 21.19 23.41 15.04
C VAL A 545 21.26 23.88 16.49
N GLU A 546 21.02 25.17 16.77
CA GLU A 546 20.79 25.62 18.16
C GLU A 546 20.14 27.01 18.29
N ARG A 547 18.93 27.03 18.87
CA ARG A 547 18.48 28.09 19.80
C ARG A 547 17.42 27.52 20.75
N ALA A 548 17.82 27.23 21.99
CA ALA A 548 16.86 27.08 23.08
C ALA A 548 16.23 28.46 23.39
N ALA A 549 14.92 28.49 23.60
CA ALA A 549 14.19 29.70 23.96
C ALA A 549 14.80 30.36 25.23
N PRO A 550 14.87 31.71 25.30
CA PRO A 550 15.43 32.40 26.46
C PRO A 550 14.52 32.17 27.68
N GLY A 551 14.99 31.38 28.66
CA GLY A 551 14.31 31.20 29.94
C GLY A 551 14.32 29.80 30.55
N SER A 552 14.78 28.75 29.85
CA SER A 552 14.90 27.42 30.46
C SER A 552 16.22 27.28 31.20
N ASN A 553 16.21 27.55 32.51
CA ASN A 553 17.32 27.26 33.41
C ASN A 553 17.35 25.75 33.71
N ARG A 554 17.74 24.94 32.72
CA ARG A 554 18.22 23.57 32.92
C ARG A 554 19.54 23.46 32.21
N ALA A 555 20.55 23.10 33.01
CA ALA A 555 21.94 22.95 32.58
C ALA A 555 22.04 22.10 31.31
N LEU A 556 22.87 22.61 30.41
CA LEU A 556 23.27 22.04 29.14
C LEU A 556 23.64 20.56 29.30
N ALA A 557 22.99 19.69 28.52
CA ALA A 557 23.60 18.42 28.14
C ALA A 557 24.64 18.77 27.06
N SER A 558 25.89 18.51 27.39
CA SER A 558 27.08 18.81 26.60
C SER A 558 27.05 18.19 25.20
N GLU A 559 27.72 18.88 24.27
CA GLU A 559 28.33 18.31 23.08
C GLU A 559 29.07 17.00 23.43
N GLU A 560 28.47 15.84 23.19
CA GLU A 560 29.14 14.52 23.10
C GLU A 560 28.09 13.43 22.79
N ASP A 561 27.81 13.20 21.52
CA ASP A 561 27.22 11.94 21.02
C ASP A 561 28.13 11.34 19.94
N VAL A 562 29.44 11.43 20.19
CA VAL A 562 30.42 10.43 19.75
C VAL A 562 30.61 9.55 20.97
N TRP A 563 30.06 8.34 20.99
CA TRP A 563 30.30 7.42 22.11
C TRP A 563 31.00 6.14 21.68
N VAL A 564 32.18 5.99 22.29
CA VAL A 564 33.11 4.86 22.35
C VAL A 564 32.64 3.90 23.44
N SER A 565 32.87 2.60 23.24
CA SER A 565 32.56 1.48 24.14
C SER A 565 32.98 1.65 25.61
N GLY A 566 32.16 1.15 26.55
CA GLY A 566 32.68 0.62 27.84
C GLY A 566 31.70 0.55 29.03
N ARG A 567 31.26 -0.68 29.37
CA ARG A 567 30.87 -1.27 30.70
C ARG A 567 29.80 -0.55 31.56
N GLU A 568 28.92 -1.15 32.35
CA GLU A 568 28.65 -2.49 32.93
C GLU A 568 27.11 -2.50 33.20
N GLY A 569 26.35 -3.53 32.82
CA GLY A 569 26.03 -4.65 33.69
C GLY A 569 24.91 -4.32 34.69
N LEU A 570 23.67 -4.75 34.40
CA LEU A 570 22.59 -5.08 35.36
C LEU A 570 21.38 -5.56 34.55
N TRP A 571 20.95 -6.82 34.70
CA TRP A 571 19.56 -7.31 34.86
C TRP A 571 19.58 -8.84 34.92
N ALA A 572 18.72 -9.37 35.78
CA ALA A 572 18.80 -10.66 36.44
C ALA A 572 18.48 -11.88 35.54
N LYS A 573 19.03 -13.04 35.93
CA LYS A 573 18.65 -14.38 35.45
C LYS A 573 17.14 -14.59 35.57
N ALA A 574 16.45 -14.79 34.46
CA ALA A 574 15.12 -15.39 34.43
C ALA A 574 15.24 -16.94 34.45
N PRO A 575 14.31 -17.65 35.12
CA PRO A 575 14.39 -19.11 35.28
C PRO A 575 14.01 -19.84 33.98
N ALA A 576 14.59 -21.03 33.79
CA ALA A 576 14.30 -21.91 32.67
C ALA A 576 12.87 -22.49 32.79
N PRO A 577 12.02 -22.43 31.75
CA PRO A 577 10.75 -23.13 31.75
C PRO A 577 10.90 -24.55 31.23
N SER A 578 10.33 -25.46 32.00
CA SER A 578 10.00 -26.85 31.71
C SER A 578 8.73 -26.96 30.86
N GLY A 579 8.67 -27.95 29.97
CA GLY A 579 7.45 -28.71 29.67
C GLY A 579 6.70 -28.38 28.37
N GLU A 580 6.52 -29.45 27.58
CA GLU A 580 5.55 -29.73 26.49
C GLU A 580 5.36 -28.72 25.34
N VAL A 581 5.62 -29.22 24.12
CA VAL A 581 5.44 -28.54 22.83
C VAL A 581 3.94 -28.40 22.55
N SER A 582 3.44 -27.16 22.38
CA SER A 582 2.06 -26.90 21.98
C SER A 582 1.82 -27.21 20.50
N ASP A 583 0.56 -27.49 20.12
CA ASP A 583 0.17 -27.76 18.72
C ASP A 583 0.53 -26.59 17.77
N GLU A 584 0.56 -25.36 18.27
CA GLU A 584 0.99 -24.16 17.53
C GLU A 584 2.50 -24.15 17.24
N ALA A 585 3.33 -24.60 18.20
CA ALA A 585 4.77 -24.71 18.00
C ALA A 585 5.10 -25.78 16.95
N ALA A 586 4.37 -26.90 16.95
CA ALA A 586 4.50 -27.94 15.93
C ALA A 586 4.11 -27.43 14.52
N ALA A 587 3.08 -26.58 14.42
CA ALA A 587 2.68 -25.96 13.16
C ALA A 587 3.70 -24.96 12.62
N LEU A 588 4.34 -24.16 13.49
CA LEU A 588 5.43 -23.25 13.11
C LEU A 588 6.68 -23.98 12.63
N GLU A 589 6.99 -25.13 13.23
CA GLU A 589 8.10 -25.98 12.77
C GLU A 589 7.80 -26.71 11.46
N ALA A 590 6.54 -26.69 10.99
CA ALA A 590 6.07 -27.38 9.80
C ALA A 590 5.81 -26.47 8.58
N ILE A 591 6.28 -25.21 8.61
CA ILE A 591 6.09 -24.25 7.50
C ILE A 591 6.76 -24.79 6.22
N GLY A 592 5.95 -25.18 5.24
CA GLY A 592 6.39 -25.65 3.92
C GLY A 592 6.57 -24.52 2.90
N TYR A 593 7.28 -24.79 1.81
CA TYR A 593 7.56 -23.85 0.73
C TYR A 593 7.02 -24.34 -0.62
N ALA A 594 6.79 -23.42 -1.55
CA ALA A 594 6.24 -23.75 -2.86
C ALA A 594 7.28 -24.49 -3.73
N GLN A 595 6.88 -25.66 -4.25
CA GLN A 595 7.68 -26.49 -5.16
C GLN A 595 7.76 -25.93 -6.59
N GLY A 596 6.85 -25.03 -6.97
CA GLY A 596 6.82 -24.38 -8.28
C GLY A 596 5.98 -23.11 -8.26
N PHE A 597 6.16 -22.23 -9.24
CA PHE A 597 5.55 -20.88 -9.22
C PHE A 597 5.04 -20.40 -10.58
N GLU A 598 5.89 -20.43 -11.61
CA GLU A 598 5.51 -19.96 -12.96
C GLU A 598 4.97 -21.09 -13.83
N GLU A 599 4.11 -20.75 -14.79
CA GLU A 599 3.65 -21.71 -15.81
C GLU A 599 4.84 -22.28 -16.59
N ALA A 600 4.82 -23.59 -16.81
CA ALA A 600 5.87 -24.29 -17.54
C ALA A 600 6.09 -23.72 -18.95
N GLY A 601 7.29 -23.16 -19.18
CA GLY A 601 7.75 -22.74 -20.50
C GLY A 601 7.97 -23.93 -21.46
N ALA A 602 7.97 -23.65 -22.77
CA ALA A 602 8.17 -24.65 -23.82
C ALA A 602 9.63 -25.10 -23.99
N GLU A 603 10.59 -24.32 -23.52
CA GLU A 603 12.03 -24.58 -23.65
C GLU A 603 12.59 -25.18 -22.35
N SER A 604 13.51 -26.14 -22.46
CA SER A 604 14.20 -26.77 -21.33
C SER A 604 15.63 -27.16 -21.73
N GLY A 605 16.50 -27.37 -20.73
CA GLY A 605 17.93 -27.62 -20.93
C GLY A 605 18.73 -26.34 -21.15
N VAL A 606 19.93 -26.48 -21.72
CA VAL A 606 20.79 -25.33 -22.05
C VAL A 606 20.32 -24.72 -23.37
N VAL A 607 19.75 -23.52 -23.30
CA VAL A 607 19.20 -22.79 -24.45
C VAL A 607 20.20 -21.81 -25.06
N LEU A 608 21.25 -21.46 -24.30
CA LEU A 608 22.38 -20.64 -24.76
C LEU A 608 23.68 -21.16 -24.14
N PHE A 609 24.72 -21.33 -24.96
CA PHE A 609 26.07 -21.60 -24.49
C PHE A 609 27.12 -21.05 -25.45
N ASP A 610 27.79 -19.96 -25.05
CA ASP A 610 28.99 -19.46 -25.72
C ASP A 610 30.24 -20.06 -25.06
N ALA A 611 30.71 -21.18 -25.61
CA ALA A 611 31.85 -21.93 -25.08
C ALA A 611 33.18 -21.15 -25.03
N LYS A 612 33.30 -19.99 -25.70
CA LYS A 612 34.50 -19.15 -25.64
C LYS A 612 34.47 -18.15 -24.49
N ARG A 613 33.27 -17.81 -24.00
CA ARG A 613 33.06 -16.74 -23.02
C ARG A 613 32.63 -17.28 -21.66
N ALA A 614 31.73 -18.27 -21.66
CA ALA A 614 31.25 -18.88 -20.44
C ALA A 614 32.36 -19.69 -19.74
N GLN A 615 32.40 -19.63 -18.41
CA GLN A 615 33.35 -20.34 -17.57
C GLN A 615 33.13 -21.86 -17.69
N PRO A 616 34.12 -22.64 -18.14
CA PRO A 616 33.98 -24.09 -18.17
C PRO A 616 33.88 -24.67 -16.75
N GLY A 617 33.09 -25.73 -16.59
CA GLY A 617 32.94 -26.43 -15.33
C GLY A 617 31.77 -27.40 -15.33
N TRP A 618 31.47 -27.91 -14.15
CA TRP A 618 30.31 -28.75 -13.84
C TRP A 618 29.26 -27.94 -13.10
N ASN A 619 28.00 -28.22 -13.33
CA ASN A 619 26.88 -27.54 -12.68
C ASN A 619 26.22 -28.51 -11.69
N LEU A 620 26.27 -28.19 -10.41
CA LEU A 620 25.54 -28.90 -9.36
C LEU A 620 24.23 -28.17 -9.10
N ALA A 621 23.10 -28.86 -9.18
CA ALA A 621 21.79 -28.26 -8.98
C ALA A 621 20.87 -29.10 -8.08
N ALA A 622 20.03 -28.40 -7.33
CA ALA A 622 18.90 -28.95 -6.59
C ALA A 622 17.63 -28.15 -6.90
N SER A 623 16.50 -28.84 -7.02
CA SER A 623 15.22 -28.22 -7.34
C SER A 623 14.05 -28.87 -6.63
N GLY A 624 12.95 -28.13 -6.50
CA GLY A 624 11.77 -28.47 -5.71
C GLY A 624 10.94 -29.65 -6.20
N HIS A 625 11.36 -30.38 -7.24
CA HIS A 625 10.59 -31.50 -7.80
C HIS A 625 10.81 -32.82 -7.06
N ALA A 626 11.97 -33.01 -6.43
CA ALA A 626 12.32 -34.27 -5.78
C ALA A 626 13.48 -34.10 -4.76
N PRO A 627 13.67 -35.05 -3.82
CA PRO A 627 14.86 -35.14 -2.97
C PRO A 627 16.07 -35.65 -3.76
N GLU A 628 16.47 -34.90 -4.78
CA GLU A 628 17.62 -35.23 -5.63
C GLU A 628 18.49 -34.01 -5.92
N ALA A 629 19.76 -34.27 -6.21
CA ALA A 629 20.69 -33.31 -6.78
C ALA A 629 21.30 -33.89 -8.05
N THR A 630 21.51 -33.04 -9.04
CA THR A 630 22.09 -33.42 -10.33
C THR A 630 23.40 -32.69 -10.57
N LEU A 631 24.39 -33.41 -11.05
CA LEU A 631 25.62 -32.86 -11.59
C LEU A 631 25.57 -33.01 -13.10
N PHE A 632 25.72 -31.92 -13.83
CA PHE A 632 25.66 -31.91 -15.29
C PHE A 632 26.73 -31.03 -15.91
N ASP A 633 27.06 -31.29 -17.18
CA ASP A 633 28.08 -30.55 -17.92
C ASP A 633 27.57 -29.18 -18.42
N MET A 634 28.38 -28.50 -19.24
CA MET A 634 28.00 -27.21 -19.83
C MET A 634 26.89 -27.30 -20.91
N HIS A 635 26.62 -28.50 -21.42
CA HIS A 635 25.57 -28.79 -22.41
C HIS A 635 24.24 -29.20 -21.77
N GLY A 636 24.22 -29.42 -20.45
CA GLY A 636 23.03 -29.89 -19.73
C GLY A 636 22.96 -31.41 -19.59
N GLU A 637 24.00 -32.15 -20.00
CA GLU A 637 24.04 -33.60 -19.89
C GLU A 637 24.37 -34.01 -18.46
N VAL A 638 23.46 -34.73 -17.82
CA VAL A 638 23.60 -35.21 -16.44
C VAL A 638 24.68 -36.30 -16.40
N VAL A 639 25.72 -36.07 -15.61
CA VAL A 639 26.82 -37.03 -15.41
C VAL A 639 26.68 -37.82 -14.12
N HIS A 640 25.98 -37.27 -13.13
CA HIS A 640 25.72 -37.95 -11.87
C HIS A 640 24.47 -37.43 -11.19
N ARG A 641 23.84 -38.27 -10.37
CA ARG A 641 22.65 -37.94 -9.59
C ARG A 641 22.72 -38.60 -8.22
N TRP A 642 22.47 -37.80 -7.19
CA TRP A 642 22.20 -38.29 -5.84
C TRP A 642 20.70 -38.19 -5.56
N GLN A 643 20.13 -39.18 -4.87
CA GLN A 643 18.72 -39.18 -4.50
C GLN A 643 18.48 -39.98 -3.22
N HIS A 644 17.68 -39.48 -2.29
CA HIS A 644 17.31 -40.24 -1.09
C HIS A 644 15.99 -39.71 -0.54
N SER A 645 14.98 -40.55 -0.35
CA SER A 645 13.70 -40.03 0.18
C SER A 645 13.80 -39.77 1.68
N TYR A 646 13.13 -38.73 2.19
CA TYR A 646 13.02 -38.50 3.63
C TYR A 646 12.36 -39.70 4.35
N ASP A 647 11.39 -40.36 3.72
CA ASP A 647 10.67 -41.51 4.29
C ASP A 647 11.57 -42.75 4.52
N GLU A 648 12.74 -42.78 3.88
CA GLU A 648 13.72 -43.86 4.02
C GLU A 648 14.68 -43.62 5.21
N LEU A 649 14.61 -42.44 5.84
CA LEU A 649 15.49 -42.08 6.94
C LEU A 649 15.09 -42.73 8.28
N PRO A 650 16.08 -43.07 9.14
CA PRO A 650 15.80 -43.59 10.46
C PRO A 650 15.07 -42.54 11.32
N GLY A 651 13.82 -42.84 11.71
CA GLY A 651 13.02 -41.95 12.56
C GLY A 651 12.27 -40.85 11.81
N ALA A 652 12.06 -41.00 10.51
CA ALA A 652 11.14 -40.15 9.74
C ALA A 652 9.78 -40.02 10.45
N LEU A 653 9.30 -38.79 10.59
CA LEU A 653 8.03 -38.49 11.26
C LEU A 653 6.86 -38.94 10.37
N SER A 654 5.92 -39.72 10.90
CA SER A 654 4.74 -40.20 10.15
C SER A 654 3.80 -39.09 9.68
N ASP A 655 3.91 -37.92 10.32
CA ASP A 655 3.04 -36.75 10.12
C ASP A 655 3.82 -35.57 9.51
N ALA A 656 4.91 -35.84 8.79
CA ALA A 656 5.65 -34.79 8.08
C ALA A 656 4.69 -33.97 7.17
N PRO A 657 4.82 -32.63 7.14
CA PRO A 657 3.96 -31.78 6.31
C PRO A 657 4.02 -32.22 4.83
N PRO A 658 2.92 -32.04 4.08
CA PRO A 658 2.68 -32.70 2.78
C PRO A 658 3.83 -32.50 1.78
N GLU A 659 3.88 -33.35 0.74
CA GLU A 659 4.85 -33.52 -0.37
C GLU A 659 5.85 -32.38 -0.64
N SER A 660 5.43 -31.11 -0.50
CA SER A 660 6.23 -29.89 -0.48
C SER A 660 7.51 -29.86 0.39
N SER A 661 7.63 -30.70 1.42
CA SER A 661 8.77 -30.69 2.37
C SER A 661 9.90 -31.67 2.04
N ASN A 662 9.74 -32.54 1.04
CA ASN A 662 10.70 -33.62 0.78
C ASN A 662 11.88 -33.20 -0.12
N ALA A 663 11.76 -32.15 -0.95
CA ALA A 663 12.86 -31.75 -1.84
C ALA A 663 14.08 -31.20 -1.08
N TRP A 664 15.28 -31.40 -1.63
CA TRP A 664 16.50 -30.86 -1.03
C TRP A 664 16.64 -29.37 -1.28
N ARG A 665 16.72 -28.59 -0.20
CA ARG A 665 16.81 -27.14 -0.25
C ARG A 665 18.20 -26.64 -0.66
N ARG A 666 19.22 -27.30 -0.16
CA ARG A 666 20.64 -26.95 -0.31
C ARG A 666 21.46 -28.22 -0.30
N VAL A 667 22.49 -28.26 -1.14
CA VAL A 667 23.42 -29.39 -1.21
C VAL A 667 24.86 -28.92 -1.23
N ALA A 668 25.78 -29.74 -0.72
CA ALA A 668 27.21 -29.52 -0.84
C ALA A 668 27.93 -30.81 -1.23
N LEU A 669 28.70 -30.74 -2.31
CA LEU A 669 29.55 -31.83 -2.79
C LEU A 669 30.88 -31.83 -2.05
N LEU A 670 31.36 -33.02 -1.69
CA LEU A 670 32.63 -33.24 -1.02
C LEU A 670 33.67 -33.88 -1.97
N PRO A 671 34.99 -33.75 -1.70
CA PRO A 671 36.03 -34.27 -2.58
C PRO A 671 35.97 -35.77 -2.87
N ASP A 672 35.41 -36.56 -1.95
CA ASP A 672 35.24 -38.01 -2.09
C ASP A 672 33.98 -38.41 -2.89
N GLY A 673 33.24 -37.43 -3.44
CA GLY A 673 31.98 -37.65 -4.15
C GLY A 673 30.76 -37.82 -3.24
N SER A 674 30.94 -37.75 -1.92
CA SER A 674 29.81 -37.73 -0.98
C SER A 674 29.08 -36.37 -1.03
N LEU A 675 27.79 -36.38 -0.72
CA LEU A 675 26.92 -35.21 -0.79
C LEU A 675 26.26 -34.96 0.56
N LEU A 676 26.25 -33.71 0.99
CA LEU A 676 25.41 -33.21 2.07
C LEU A 676 24.13 -32.61 1.49
N ALA A 677 22.97 -32.88 2.09
CA ALA A 677 21.70 -32.34 1.64
C ALA A 677 20.75 -31.96 2.79
N ILE A 678 20.16 -30.76 2.72
CA ILE A 678 19.15 -30.28 3.68
C ILE A 678 17.74 -30.63 3.17
N TYR A 679 16.98 -31.34 4.01
CA TYR A 679 15.53 -31.35 3.97
C TYR A 679 15.01 -30.17 4.79
N GLU A 680 14.40 -29.19 4.13
CA GLU A 680 14.01 -27.91 4.74
C GLU A 680 13.16 -28.11 6.00
N GLY A 681 13.67 -27.68 7.16
CA GLY A 681 12.98 -27.79 8.44
C GLY A 681 12.88 -29.21 9.01
N LEU A 682 13.50 -30.19 8.38
CA LEU A 682 13.48 -31.60 8.80
C LEU A 682 14.84 -32.07 9.28
N GLY A 683 15.89 -31.89 8.47
CA GLY A 683 17.24 -32.23 8.88
C GLY A 683 18.29 -32.24 7.76
N LEU A 684 19.50 -32.70 8.09
CA LEU A 684 20.65 -32.80 7.20
C LEU A 684 21.10 -34.25 7.05
N VAL A 685 21.34 -34.69 5.82
CA VAL A 685 21.92 -36.02 5.54
C VAL A 685 23.28 -35.90 4.88
N LYS A 686 24.10 -36.95 5.07
CA LYS A 686 25.26 -37.24 4.23
C LYS A 686 25.06 -38.54 3.50
N LEU A 687 25.27 -38.52 2.19
CA LEU A 687 25.17 -39.67 1.30
C LEU A 687 26.53 -39.94 0.65
N ASP A 688 26.85 -41.21 0.39
CA ASP A 688 27.96 -41.53 -0.51
C ASP A 688 27.61 -41.30 -1.98
N VAL A 689 28.57 -41.56 -2.87
CA VAL A 689 28.42 -41.43 -4.32
C VAL A 689 27.31 -42.32 -4.91
N ASP A 690 26.90 -43.38 -4.22
CA ASP A 690 25.85 -44.29 -4.68
C ASP A 690 24.47 -43.93 -4.06
N SER A 691 24.34 -42.74 -3.48
CA SER A 691 23.15 -42.27 -2.74
C SER A 691 22.81 -43.05 -1.48
N LYS A 692 23.76 -43.81 -0.93
CA LYS A 692 23.55 -44.55 0.31
C LYS A 692 23.76 -43.63 1.51
N LEU A 693 22.82 -43.69 2.45
CA LEU A 693 22.88 -42.93 3.70
C LEU A 693 24.12 -43.31 4.52
N LEU A 694 24.97 -42.32 4.79
CA LEU A 694 26.11 -42.44 5.71
C LEU A 694 25.69 -42.04 7.12
N TRP A 695 25.04 -40.89 7.26
CA TRP A 695 24.46 -40.42 8.52
C TRP A 695 23.34 -39.40 8.28
N TYR A 696 22.52 -39.22 9.31
CA TYR A 696 21.43 -38.25 9.36
C TYR A 696 21.50 -37.46 10.67
N HIS A 697 21.34 -36.14 10.58
CA HIS A 697 21.19 -35.22 11.69
C HIS A 697 19.78 -34.61 11.69
N ALA A 698 19.01 -34.88 12.73
CA ALA A 698 17.63 -34.40 12.89
C ALA A 698 17.60 -33.04 13.61
N GLY A 699 18.26 -32.02 13.05
CA GLY A 699 18.49 -30.74 13.69
C GLY A 699 17.53 -29.63 13.30
N ARG A 700 16.53 -29.93 12.44
CA ARG A 700 15.66 -28.93 11.80
C ARG A 700 16.47 -27.94 10.94
N GLU A 701 17.47 -28.45 10.22
CA GLU A 701 18.27 -27.65 9.30
C GLU A 701 17.42 -26.97 8.23
N HIS A 702 17.86 -25.79 7.81
CA HIS A 702 17.15 -25.02 6.80
C HIS A 702 18.06 -24.11 5.97
N HIS A 703 17.60 -23.76 4.77
CA HIS A 703 18.17 -22.80 3.82
C HIS A 703 19.61 -23.02 3.35
N ASP A 704 20.60 -23.06 4.24
CA ASP A 704 22.01 -22.95 3.88
C ASP A 704 22.95 -23.74 4.80
N LEU A 705 24.05 -24.20 4.21
CA LEU A 705 25.16 -24.88 4.87
C LEU A 705 26.49 -24.59 4.18
N GLU A 706 27.57 -24.67 4.94
CA GLU A 706 28.94 -24.55 4.51
C GLU A 706 29.80 -25.68 5.11
N VAL A 707 30.70 -26.24 4.31
CA VAL A 707 31.73 -27.19 4.78
C VAL A 707 33.03 -26.42 5.00
N LEU A 708 33.51 -26.38 6.24
CA LEU A 708 34.73 -25.69 6.61
C LEU A 708 35.97 -26.49 6.18
N ALA A 709 37.11 -25.82 6.06
CA ALA A 709 38.37 -26.43 5.64
C ALA A 709 38.86 -27.58 6.55
N ASP A 710 38.41 -27.64 7.80
CA ASP A 710 38.73 -28.72 8.74
C ASP A 710 37.69 -29.86 8.77
N GLY A 711 36.73 -29.84 7.84
CA GLY A 711 35.69 -30.86 7.68
C GLY A 711 34.48 -30.67 8.60
N ARG A 712 34.45 -29.65 9.45
CA ARG A 712 33.25 -29.28 10.20
C ARG A 712 32.20 -28.69 9.28
N ILE A 713 30.94 -28.86 9.64
CA ILE A 713 29.80 -28.35 8.87
C ILE A 713 29.16 -27.23 9.66
N ARG A 714 28.94 -26.08 9.02
CA ARG A 714 28.18 -24.97 9.58
C ARG A 714 26.86 -24.87 8.85
N THR A 715 25.75 -24.83 9.58
CA THR A 715 24.40 -24.85 9.01
C THR A 715 23.47 -23.98 9.83
N LEU A 716 22.34 -23.58 9.24
CA LEU A 716 21.26 -22.93 9.96
C LEU A 716 20.26 -23.97 10.46
N THR A 717 19.85 -23.85 11.72
CA THR A 717 18.83 -24.70 12.35
C THR A 717 17.81 -23.82 13.05
N ARG A 718 16.57 -24.29 13.18
CA ARG A 718 15.49 -23.51 13.81
C ARG A 718 14.72 -24.31 14.86
N ARG A 719 14.17 -23.61 15.86
CA ARG A 719 13.36 -24.22 16.93
C ARG A 719 12.20 -23.31 17.30
N ALA A 720 10.99 -23.86 17.43
CA ALA A 720 9.87 -23.09 17.93
C ALA A 720 9.91 -23.00 19.46
N ARG A 721 9.78 -21.78 20.01
CA ARG A 721 9.66 -21.58 21.45
C ARG A 721 8.97 -20.27 21.77
N VAL A 722 8.26 -20.22 22.90
CA VAL A 722 7.75 -18.96 23.45
C VAL A 722 8.91 -18.19 24.04
N VAL A 723 9.14 -16.97 23.55
CA VAL A 723 10.13 -16.04 24.09
C VAL A 723 9.39 -14.82 24.62
N PRO A 724 9.10 -14.74 25.94
CA PRO A 724 8.20 -13.73 26.48
C PRO A 724 8.61 -12.27 26.24
N SER A 725 9.90 -12.03 25.97
CA SER A 725 10.40 -10.70 25.62
C SER A 725 10.13 -10.30 24.17
N ILE A 726 9.68 -11.23 23.31
CA ILE A 726 9.35 -11.03 21.90
C ILE A 726 7.84 -11.19 21.70
N ASP A 727 7.29 -12.35 22.09
CA ASP A 727 5.85 -12.63 22.12
C ASP A 727 5.55 -13.49 23.37
N PRO A 728 4.78 -12.97 24.34
CA PRO A 728 4.43 -13.71 25.55
C PRO A 728 3.34 -14.76 25.35
N ASP A 729 2.55 -14.65 24.27
CA ASP A 729 1.32 -15.40 24.08
C ASP A 729 1.49 -16.48 23.00
N HIS A 730 2.39 -16.30 22.02
CA HIS A 730 2.61 -17.23 20.91
C HIS A 730 4.08 -17.66 20.78
N PRO A 731 4.35 -18.89 20.31
CA PRO A 731 5.71 -19.32 19.99
C PRO A 731 6.29 -18.54 18.79
N ILE A 732 7.61 -18.33 18.83
CA ILE A 732 8.39 -17.82 17.70
C ILE A 732 9.31 -18.91 17.16
N LEU A 733 9.67 -18.81 15.88
CA LEU A 733 10.68 -19.64 15.24
C LEU A 733 12.04 -18.95 15.38
N GLU A 734 12.89 -19.51 16.25
CA GLU A 734 14.21 -18.96 16.50
C GLU A 734 15.27 -19.67 15.68
N ASP A 735 16.10 -18.88 15.01
CA ASP A 735 17.20 -19.37 14.19
C ASP A 735 18.51 -19.46 14.98
N PHE A 736 19.32 -20.45 14.62
CA PHE A 736 20.62 -20.73 15.20
C PHE A 736 21.67 -21.00 14.13
N VAL A 737 22.89 -20.57 14.40
CA VAL A 737 24.08 -21.04 13.67
C VAL A 737 24.62 -22.26 14.40
N THR A 738 24.52 -23.42 13.75
CA THR A 738 24.91 -24.71 14.31
C THR A 738 26.15 -25.24 13.61
N THR A 739 27.10 -25.76 14.40
CA THR A 739 28.33 -26.39 13.91
C THR A 739 28.30 -27.88 14.26
N LEU A 740 28.44 -28.71 13.25
CA LEU A 740 28.55 -30.17 13.35
C LEU A 740 29.99 -30.62 13.09
N ASP A 741 30.37 -31.79 13.61
CA ASP A 741 31.54 -32.52 13.13
C ASP A 741 31.26 -33.22 11.77
N ALA A 742 32.28 -33.84 11.19
CA ALA A 742 32.17 -34.52 9.90
C ALA A 742 31.24 -35.76 9.92
N ASP A 743 30.90 -36.26 11.11
CA ASP A 743 29.99 -37.39 11.34
C ASP A 743 28.56 -36.92 11.65
N GLY A 744 28.28 -35.62 11.53
CA GLY A 744 26.95 -35.04 11.78
C GLY A 744 26.60 -34.88 13.26
N ARG A 745 27.57 -34.90 14.19
CA ARG A 745 27.29 -34.65 15.61
C ARG A 745 27.35 -33.15 15.91
N GLU A 746 26.33 -32.62 16.60
CA GLU A 746 26.30 -31.22 17.02
C GLU A 746 27.43 -30.93 18.02
N LEU A 747 28.32 -30.01 17.66
CA LEU A 747 29.38 -29.51 18.53
C LEU A 747 28.93 -28.27 19.30
N ARG A 748 28.20 -27.37 18.62
CA ARG A 748 27.75 -26.09 19.18
C ARG A 748 26.60 -25.53 18.36
N SER A 749 25.63 -24.94 19.04
CA SER A 749 24.58 -24.12 18.44
C SER A 749 24.53 -22.74 19.10
N VAL A 750 24.48 -21.67 18.30
CA VAL A 750 24.48 -20.28 18.76
C VAL A 750 23.21 -19.60 18.28
N SER A 751 22.39 -19.09 19.20
CA SER A 751 21.16 -18.38 18.89
C SER A 751 21.45 -17.06 18.18
N VAL A 752 20.82 -16.86 17.02
CA VAL A 752 20.87 -15.58 16.28
C VAL A 752 20.15 -14.51 17.10
N LEU A 753 19.01 -14.85 17.71
CA LEU A 753 18.25 -13.93 18.58
C LEU A 753 19.09 -13.43 19.77
N GLU A 754 19.79 -14.34 20.46
CA GLU A 754 20.70 -14.00 21.57
C GLU A 754 21.79 -13.05 21.08
N CYS A 755 22.35 -13.30 19.88
CA CYS A 755 23.38 -12.44 19.31
C CYS A 755 22.88 -11.02 19.03
N PHE A 756 21.66 -10.88 18.51
CA PHE A 756 21.04 -9.57 18.33
C PHE A 756 20.81 -8.88 19.67
N GLN A 757 20.19 -9.57 20.63
CA GLN A 757 19.88 -9.03 21.97
C GLN A 757 21.13 -8.59 22.75
N ARG A 758 22.28 -9.21 22.49
CA ARG A 758 23.59 -8.87 23.11
C ARG A 758 24.38 -7.81 22.36
N SER A 759 23.83 -7.25 21.30
CA SER A 759 24.50 -6.26 20.46
C SER A 759 23.79 -4.92 20.47
N GLU A 760 24.47 -3.90 19.94
CA GLU A 760 23.85 -2.60 19.63
C GLU A 760 22.78 -2.69 18.52
N TYR A 761 22.68 -3.83 17.83
CA TYR A 761 21.73 -4.07 16.74
C TYR A 761 20.42 -4.73 17.20
N ALA A 762 20.22 -4.92 18.52
CA ALA A 762 19.00 -5.51 19.07
C ALA A 762 17.71 -4.85 18.56
N ASP A 763 17.74 -3.54 18.30
CA ASP A 763 16.56 -2.80 17.85
C ASP A 763 16.13 -3.15 16.41
N LEU A 764 16.97 -3.83 15.61
CA LEU A 764 16.52 -4.40 14.33
C LEU A 764 15.41 -5.45 14.53
N LEU A 765 15.31 -6.05 15.71
CA LEU A 765 14.21 -6.96 16.07
C LEU A 765 12.86 -6.25 16.22
N ALA A 766 12.86 -4.96 16.57
CA ALA A 766 11.64 -4.16 16.69
C ALA A 766 11.06 -3.75 15.33
N LYS A 767 11.82 -3.94 14.24
CA LYS A 767 11.51 -3.41 12.90
C LYS A 767 10.35 -4.11 12.18
N ARG A 768 9.84 -5.23 12.71
CA ARG A 768 8.57 -5.91 12.33
C ARG A 768 8.41 -7.18 13.17
N LEU A 769 7.39 -7.22 14.04
CA LEU A 769 6.89 -8.49 14.55
C LEU A 769 5.86 -9.00 13.54
N TYR A 770 6.24 -9.99 12.75
CA TYR A 770 5.35 -10.64 11.79
C TYR A 770 4.26 -11.43 12.54
N SER A 771 3.07 -11.51 11.95
CA SER A 771 1.88 -12.16 12.51
C SER A 771 1.93 -13.70 12.53
N GLU A 772 3.07 -14.31 12.18
CA GLU A 772 3.20 -15.76 11.95
C GLU A 772 4.39 -16.41 12.69
N GLY A 773 5.02 -15.74 13.66
CA GLY A 773 6.05 -16.34 14.52
C GLY A 773 7.46 -16.52 13.92
N ASP A 774 7.65 -16.49 12.60
CA ASP A 774 8.98 -16.46 11.96
C ASP A 774 9.59 -15.04 12.00
N ILE A 775 10.60 -14.85 12.85
CA ILE A 775 11.11 -13.51 13.20
C ILE A 775 12.28 -13.02 12.33
N PHE A 776 13.10 -13.92 11.79
CA PHE A 776 14.29 -13.56 11.01
C PHE A 776 14.22 -14.10 9.60
N HIS A 777 13.81 -15.36 9.47
CA HIS A 777 13.96 -16.15 8.25
C HIS A 777 15.39 -16.04 7.73
N THR A 778 16.34 -16.45 8.57
CA THR A 778 17.76 -16.43 8.24
C THR A 778 17.98 -17.40 7.10
N ASN A 779 18.54 -16.94 5.99
CA ASN A 779 18.59 -17.71 4.75
C ASN A 779 20.00 -17.90 4.18
N THR A 780 21.04 -17.42 4.88
CA THR A 780 22.43 -17.57 4.46
C THR A 780 23.35 -17.65 5.68
N VAL A 781 24.38 -18.49 5.58
CA VAL A 781 25.46 -18.60 6.54
C VAL A 781 26.80 -18.72 5.81
N GLU A 782 27.68 -17.73 5.98
CA GLU A 782 29.02 -17.73 5.37
C GLU A 782 30.10 -17.40 6.40
N THR A 783 31.12 -18.25 6.48
CA THR A 783 32.26 -18.03 7.36
C THR A 783 33.26 -17.07 6.73
N LEU A 784 33.56 -15.99 7.43
CA LEU A 784 34.50 -14.99 6.96
C LEU A 784 35.95 -15.47 7.14
N ASP A 785 36.77 -15.25 6.13
CA ASP A 785 38.19 -15.61 6.12
C ASP A 785 39.13 -14.47 6.58
N GLY A 786 38.56 -13.30 6.88
CA GLY A 786 39.30 -12.14 7.36
C GLY A 786 39.85 -11.22 6.28
N ARG A 787 39.63 -11.48 4.98
CA ARG A 787 40.14 -10.62 3.88
C ARG A 787 39.66 -9.17 3.98
N LEU A 788 38.52 -8.96 4.63
CA LEU A 788 37.92 -7.64 4.84
C LEU A 788 38.26 -6.99 6.19
N ALA A 789 38.94 -7.70 7.09
CA ALA A 789 39.14 -7.27 8.47
C ALA A 789 39.89 -5.93 8.59
N GLU A 790 40.82 -5.66 7.66
CA GLU A 790 41.56 -4.38 7.64
C GLU A 790 40.67 -3.18 7.33
N LYS A 791 39.70 -3.35 6.41
CA LYS A 791 38.74 -2.30 6.04
C LYS A 791 37.58 -2.20 7.03
N ALA A 792 37.12 -3.35 7.54
CA ALA A 792 35.99 -3.46 8.44
C ALA A 792 36.30 -4.53 9.50
N PRO A 793 36.72 -4.16 10.73
CA PRO A 793 37.14 -5.11 11.76
C PRO A 793 36.09 -6.16 12.13
N ALA A 794 34.81 -5.86 11.93
CA ALA A 794 33.72 -6.81 12.13
C ALA A 794 33.82 -8.04 11.21
N PHE A 795 34.47 -7.91 10.04
CA PHE A 795 34.67 -9.00 9.08
C PHE A 795 35.95 -9.80 9.35
N ALA A 796 36.36 -9.90 10.62
CA ALA A 796 37.47 -10.72 11.05
C ALA A 796 37.25 -12.21 10.72
N ALA A 797 38.37 -12.93 10.52
CA ALA A 797 38.35 -14.36 10.25
C ALA A 797 37.62 -15.11 11.38
N GLY A 798 36.74 -16.03 11.00
CA GLY A 798 35.95 -16.84 11.92
C GLY A 798 34.62 -16.22 12.37
N ASN A 799 34.38 -14.94 12.12
CA ASN A 799 33.04 -14.37 12.21
C ASN A 799 32.16 -14.89 11.07
N VAL A 800 30.84 -14.79 11.24
CA VAL A 800 29.88 -15.37 10.30
C VAL A 800 28.96 -14.30 9.74
N LEU A 801 28.88 -14.22 8.42
CA LEU A 801 27.94 -13.39 7.68
C LEU A 801 26.60 -14.12 7.56
N LEU A 802 25.52 -13.43 7.91
CA LEU A 802 24.14 -13.91 7.92
C LEU A 802 23.24 -12.96 7.12
N SER A 803 22.19 -13.52 6.54
CA SER A 803 21.12 -12.75 5.88
C SER A 803 19.79 -13.05 6.55
N MET A 804 19.13 -12.01 7.07
CA MET A 804 17.81 -12.10 7.70
C MET A 804 16.78 -11.49 6.76
N ARG A 805 16.04 -12.35 6.06
CA ARG A 805 15.11 -11.95 5.00
C ARG A 805 14.00 -11.04 5.53
N HIS A 806 13.45 -11.34 6.70
CA HIS A 806 12.33 -10.59 7.28
C HIS A 806 12.72 -9.20 7.78
N LEU A 807 13.99 -9.00 8.10
CA LEU A 807 14.51 -7.71 8.55
C LEU A 807 15.03 -6.84 7.40
N ASP A 808 15.03 -7.34 6.17
CA ASP A 808 15.75 -6.75 5.03
C ASP A 808 17.22 -6.44 5.40
N ALA A 809 17.85 -7.31 6.20
CA ALA A 809 19.13 -7.01 6.86
C ALA A 809 20.17 -8.11 6.65
N ILE A 810 21.43 -7.69 6.62
CA ILE A 810 22.62 -8.57 6.63
C ILE A 810 23.38 -8.27 7.93
N ALA A 811 23.91 -9.31 8.59
CA ALA A 811 24.65 -9.16 9.83
C ALA A 811 25.92 -10.02 9.84
N VAL A 812 26.94 -9.54 10.53
CA VAL A 812 28.13 -10.32 10.89
C VAL A 812 28.07 -10.62 12.38
N VAL A 813 28.20 -11.89 12.73
CA VAL A 813 28.10 -12.41 14.09
C VAL A 813 29.45 -12.94 14.54
N ASP A 814 29.88 -12.49 15.72
CA ASP A 814 30.95 -13.16 16.45
C ASP A 814 30.34 -14.30 17.27
N LEU A 815 30.57 -15.53 16.81
CA LEU A 815 30.05 -16.72 17.46
C LEU A 815 30.67 -16.97 18.83
N THR A 816 31.88 -16.47 19.09
CA THR A 816 32.58 -16.64 20.39
C THR A 816 31.95 -15.74 21.44
N GLU A 817 31.82 -14.45 21.13
CA GLU A 817 31.21 -13.46 22.02
C GLU A 817 29.68 -13.54 22.03
N ARG A 818 29.09 -14.25 21.06
CA ARG A 818 27.63 -14.39 20.85
C ARG A 818 26.96 -13.05 20.74
N ARG A 819 27.46 -12.22 19.83
CA ARG A 819 26.87 -10.91 19.53
C ARG A 819 27.01 -10.59 18.05
N VAL A 820 26.05 -9.84 17.53
CA VAL A 820 26.23 -9.17 16.24
C VAL A 820 27.30 -8.09 16.39
N VAL A 821 28.31 -8.13 15.53
CA VAL A 821 29.44 -7.18 15.52
C VAL A 821 29.33 -6.15 14.39
N TRP A 822 28.48 -6.42 13.40
CA TRP A 822 28.10 -5.48 12.34
C TRP A 822 26.75 -5.89 11.77
N ALA A 823 25.90 -4.95 11.41
CA ALA A 823 24.71 -5.22 10.61
C ALA A 823 24.31 -4.01 9.77
N ALA A 824 23.68 -4.28 8.64
CA ALA A 824 23.18 -3.26 7.73
C ALA A 824 21.81 -3.63 7.16
N THR A 825 20.99 -2.61 6.96
CA THR A 825 19.87 -2.59 6.01
C THR A 825 20.25 -1.65 4.87
N GLY A 826 19.90 -1.97 3.63
CA GLY A 826 20.37 -1.19 2.47
C GLY A 826 19.34 -1.07 1.34
N PRO A 827 19.79 -0.80 0.10
CA PRO A 827 18.91 -0.63 -1.07
C PRO A 827 18.28 -1.95 -1.56
N TRP A 828 18.35 -3.02 -0.78
CA TRP A 828 17.81 -4.34 -1.07
C TRP A 828 16.55 -4.62 -0.23
N ARG A 829 15.76 -5.60 -0.66
CA ARG A 829 14.60 -6.10 0.07
C ARG A 829 14.54 -7.63 -0.02
N ARG A 830 14.31 -8.28 1.11
CA ARG A 830 14.13 -9.74 1.25
C ARG A 830 15.26 -10.55 0.62
N GLN A 831 16.48 -10.04 0.73
CA GLN A 831 17.68 -10.53 0.07
C GLN A 831 18.07 -11.96 0.44
N HIS A 832 18.86 -12.58 -0.44
CA HIS A 832 19.42 -13.93 -0.29
C HIS A 832 20.91 -13.94 -0.69
N GLN A 833 21.64 -14.87 -0.08
CA GLN A 833 23.01 -15.23 -0.42
C GLN A 833 23.96 -14.04 -0.61
N PRO A 834 24.13 -13.18 0.43
CA PRO A 834 25.25 -12.26 0.44
C PRO A 834 26.56 -13.05 0.58
N THR A 835 27.54 -12.73 -0.27
CA THR A 835 28.86 -13.33 -0.27
C THR A 835 29.96 -12.29 -0.39
N VAL A 836 31.04 -12.48 0.36
CA VAL A 836 32.22 -11.61 0.29
C VAL A 836 33.08 -11.99 -0.92
N LEU A 837 33.30 -11.04 -1.82
CA LEU A 837 34.16 -11.19 -2.98
C LEU A 837 35.65 -10.95 -2.64
N ASP A 838 36.54 -11.35 -3.56
CA ASP A 838 38.00 -11.20 -3.41
C ASP A 838 38.46 -9.74 -3.25
N ASP A 839 37.71 -8.78 -3.81
CA ASP A 839 38.00 -7.35 -3.70
C ASP A 839 37.45 -6.70 -2.41
N GLY A 840 36.69 -7.48 -1.64
CA GLY A 840 36.02 -7.06 -0.41
C GLY A 840 34.64 -6.43 -0.61
N ASN A 841 34.05 -6.50 -1.79
CA ASN A 841 32.64 -6.15 -1.95
C ASN A 841 31.73 -7.31 -1.51
N LEU A 842 30.46 -7.00 -1.26
CA LEU A 842 29.40 -7.98 -1.07
C LEU A 842 28.61 -8.14 -2.37
N LEU A 843 28.52 -9.37 -2.86
CA LEU A 843 27.56 -9.75 -3.90
C LEU A 843 26.32 -10.31 -3.21
N LEU A 844 25.12 -9.91 -3.62
CA LEU A 844 23.87 -10.45 -3.06
C LEU A 844 22.75 -10.51 -4.08
N PHE A 845 21.83 -11.44 -3.87
CA PHE A 845 20.57 -11.54 -4.62
C PHE A 845 19.51 -10.72 -3.90
N ASP A 846 19.01 -9.68 -4.56
CA ASP A 846 17.97 -8.80 -4.03
C ASP A 846 16.65 -9.13 -4.69
N ASN A 847 15.71 -9.70 -3.93
CA ASN A 847 14.48 -10.25 -4.48
C ASN A 847 13.48 -9.19 -4.92
N ALA A 848 13.48 -8.01 -4.28
CA ALA A 848 12.43 -7.01 -4.49
C ALA A 848 12.88 -5.54 -4.42
N GLY A 849 14.17 -5.25 -4.20
CA GLY A 849 14.68 -3.90 -3.99
C GLY A 849 14.84 -3.05 -5.26
N TYR A 850 14.55 -3.59 -6.45
CA TYR A 850 14.54 -2.81 -7.70
C TYR A 850 13.14 -2.69 -8.29
N ARG A 851 12.43 -1.59 -7.96
CA ARG A 851 11.05 -1.34 -8.42
C ARG A 851 10.07 -2.48 -8.10
N GLY A 852 10.35 -3.28 -7.07
CA GLY A 852 9.57 -4.46 -6.71
C GLY A 852 9.96 -5.74 -7.47
N ALA A 853 10.95 -5.70 -8.36
CA ALA A 853 11.51 -6.84 -9.07
C ALA A 853 12.89 -7.27 -8.51
N SER A 854 13.42 -8.39 -8.99
CA SER A 854 14.72 -8.89 -8.55
C SER A 854 15.89 -8.20 -9.25
N GLN A 855 17.02 -8.12 -8.56
CA GLN A 855 18.31 -7.71 -9.10
C GLN A 855 19.42 -8.48 -8.38
N VAL A 856 20.58 -8.60 -9.02
CA VAL A 856 21.81 -9.03 -8.33
C VAL A 856 22.69 -7.80 -8.22
N ILE A 857 23.14 -7.48 -7.00
CA ILE A 857 23.94 -6.28 -6.75
C ILE A 857 25.26 -6.65 -6.09
N GLU A 858 26.30 -5.95 -6.51
CA GLU A 858 27.58 -5.91 -5.84
C GLU A 858 27.70 -4.55 -5.16
N LEU A 859 28.04 -4.53 -3.87
CA LEU A 859 28.13 -3.30 -3.09
C LEU A 859 29.31 -3.31 -2.13
N ASP A 860 29.74 -2.11 -1.77
CA ASP A 860 30.74 -1.90 -0.74
C ASP A 860 30.10 -2.09 0.66
N PRO A 861 30.57 -3.02 1.51
CA PRO A 861 29.94 -3.31 2.81
C PRO A 861 30.04 -2.16 3.81
N VAL A 862 30.94 -1.19 3.62
CA VAL A 862 31.13 -0.06 4.55
C VAL A 862 30.28 1.12 4.13
N THR A 863 30.28 1.45 2.83
CA THR A 863 29.57 2.61 2.30
C THR A 863 28.16 2.29 1.81
N LEU A 864 27.85 1.01 1.59
CA LEU A 864 26.64 0.50 0.95
C LEU A 864 26.42 1.00 -0.49
N GLN A 865 27.46 1.55 -1.12
CA GLN A 865 27.41 1.99 -2.50
C GLN A 865 27.38 0.77 -3.43
N ILE A 866 26.39 0.73 -4.34
CA ILE A 866 26.31 -0.28 -5.39
C ILE A 866 27.43 -0.02 -6.41
N ARG A 867 28.29 -1.02 -6.61
CA ARG A 867 29.41 -1.01 -7.58
C ARG A 867 29.01 -1.62 -8.91
N TRP A 868 28.16 -2.64 -8.87
CA TRP A 868 27.64 -3.30 -10.06
C TRP A 868 26.23 -3.82 -9.78
N ALA A 869 25.41 -3.91 -10.82
CA ALA A 869 24.08 -4.50 -10.73
C ALA A 869 23.68 -5.15 -12.05
N TRP A 870 23.03 -6.31 -11.95
CA TRP A 870 22.32 -6.93 -13.07
C TRP A 870 20.82 -6.97 -12.81
N ARG A 871 20.05 -6.62 -13.83
CA ARG A 871 18.60 -6.36 -13.75
C ARG A 871 17.90 -6.86 -15.01
N GLY A 872 16.67 -7.35 -14.85
CA GLY A 872 15.77 -7.62 -15.96
C GLY A 872 15.47 -6.37 -16.80
N ARG A 873 15.27 -6.57 -18.11
CA ARG A 873 14.86 -5.50 -19.04
C ARG A 873 13.72 -6.03 -19.92
N PRO A 874 12.45 -5.69 -19.60
CA PRO A 874 11.98 -4.84 -18.51
C PRO A 874 12.16 -5.50 -17.12
N PRO A 875 12.10 -4.78 -15.99
CA PRO A 875 12.41 -5.32 -14.66
C PRO A 875 11.63 -6.59 -14.32
N GLU A 876 10.38 -6.71 -14.77
CA GLU A 876 9.51 -7.86 -14.53
C GLU A 876 9.98 -9.14 -15.23
N SER A 877 10.95 -9.06 -16.14
CA SER A 877 11.54 -10.23 -16.80
C SER A 877 12.50 -11.02 -15.90
N PHE A 878 12.77 -10.54 -14.69
CA PHE A 878 13.61 -11.19 -13.70
C PHE A 878 13.01 -10.93 -12.31
N PHE A 879 12.22 -11.89 -11.84
CA PHE A 879 11.55 -11.76 -10.56
C PHE A 879 11.42 -13.11 -9.85
N SER A 880 12.20 -13.26 -8.78
CA SER A 880 12.09 -14.37 -7.86
C SER A 880 11.66 -13.84 -6.49
N ILE A 881 10.42 -14.13 -6.08
CA ILE A 881 9.84 -13.59 -4.83
C ILE A 881 10.42 -14.24 -3.55
N TYR A 882 11.09 -15.39 -3.70
CA TYR A 882 11.80 -16.13 -2.64
C TYR A 882 13.00 -16.88 -3.23
N CYS A 883 13.98 -17.24 -2.39
CA CYS A 883 15.24 -17.86 -2.82
C CYS A 883 16.01 -16.98 -3.83
N GLY A 884 16.67 -17.59 -4.82
CA GLY A 884 17.66 -16.94 -5.67
C GLY A 884 19.08 -17.13 -5.16
N SER A 885 20.00 -17.44 -6.08
CA SER A 885 21.43 -17.59 -5.79
C SER A 885 22.28 -16.79 -6.77
N ASN A 886 23.51 -16.49 -6.34
CA ASN A 886 24.49 -15.77 -7.12
C ASN A 886 25.89 -16.30 -6.81
N GLN A 887 26.75 -16.40 -7.82
CA GLN A 887 28.14 -16.85 -7.68
C GLN A 887 29.03 -16.07 -8.64
N ARG A 888 30.04 -15.36 -8.11
CA ARG A 888 31.11 -14.78 -8.92
C ARG A 888 32.04 -15.91 -9.40
N LEU A 889 32.27 -15.99 -10.71
CA LEU A 889 33.10 -17.00 -11.35
C LEU A 889 34.53 -16.49 -11.57
N ALA A 890 35.46 -17.40 -11.79
CA ALA A 890 36.90 -17.09 -11.93
C ALA A 890 37.23 -16.20 -13.15
N ASN A 891 36.45 -16.28 -14.22
CA ASN A 891 36.55 -15.38 -15.38
C ASN A 891 36.00 -13.96 -15.12
N GLY A 892 35.43 -13.71 -13.94
CA GLY A 892 34.78 -12.46 -13.57
C GLY A 892 33.29 -12.41 -13.89
N ASP A 893 32.71 -13.42 -14.53
CA ASP A 893 31.28 -13.49 -14.79
C ASP A 893 30.49 -13.81 -13.50
N THR A 894 29.17 -13.65 -13.54
CA THR A 894 28.28 -13.98 -12.43
C THR A 894 27.26 -15.00 -12.87
N LEU A 895 27.26 -16.17 -12.25
CA LEU A 895 26.19 -17.16 -12.37
C LEU A 895 25.05 -16.75 -11.44
N ILE A 896 23.83 -16.70 -11.98
CA ILE A 896 22.62 -16.28 -11.28
C ILE A 896 21.57 -17.37 -11.43
N THR A 897 20.93 -17.74 -10.33
CA THR A 897 19.76 -18.63 -10.33
C THR A 897 18.50 -17.85 -10.02
N ASP A 898 17.58 -17.80 -10.97
CA ASP A 898 16.21 -17.31 -10.80
C ASP A 898 15.29 -18.47 -10.42
N THR A 899 14.98 -18.57 -9.14
CA THR A 899 14.30 -19.74 -8.59
C THR A 899 12.88 -19.90 -9.12
N CYS A 900 12.11 -18.81 -9.27
CA CYS A 900 10.69 -18.89 -9.62
C CYS A 900 10.47 -19.26 -11.08
N SER A 901 11.35 -18.84 -11.98
CA SER A 901 11.31 -19.19 -13.40
C SER A 901 12.06 -20.48 -13.73
N GLY A 902 12.71 -21.11 -12.73
CA GLY A 902 13.51 -22.32 -12.89
C GLY A 902 14.70 -22.12 -13.85
N ARG A 903 15.33 -20.95 -13.82
CA ARG A 903 16.39 -20.56 -14.76
C ARG A 903 17.72 -20.34 -14.03
N ALA A 904 18.81 -20.82 -14.60
CA ALA A 904 20.15 -20.42 -14.20
C ALA A 904 20.91 -19.85 -15.41
N PHE A 905 21.65 -18.77 -15.23
CA PHE A 905 22.31 -18.10 -16.34
C PHE A 905 23.58 -17.37 -15.91
N GLU A 906 24.58 -17.39 -16.80
CA GLU A 906 25.88 -16.75 -16.59
C GLU A 906 25.93 -15.42 -17.31
N VAL A 907 26.32 -14.37 -16.60
CA VAL A 907 26.35 -12.99 -17.08
C VAL A 907 27.76 -12.42 -16.97
N THR A 908 28.23 -11.84 -18.07
CA THR A 908 29.49 -11.08 -18.06
C THR A 908 29.42 -9.80 -17.22
N PRO A 909 30.56 -9.20 -16.81
CA PRO A 909 30.57 -7.90 -16.16
C PRO A 909 29.82 -6.80 -16.93
N GLY A 910 29.79 -6.89 -18.27
CA GLY A 910 29.04 -5.97 -19.15
C GLY A 910 27.52 -6.20 -19.18
N GLY A 911 27.01 -7.24 -18.53
CA GLY A 911 25.59 -7.57 -18.44
C GLY A 911 25.05 -8.49 -19.53
N GLU A 912 25.92 -9.02 -20.40
CA GLU A 912 25.52 -9.97 -21.45
C GLU A 912 25.44 -11.39 -20.90
N VAL A 913 24.36 -12.10 -21.23
CA VAL A 913 24.17 -13.52 -20.89
C VAL A 913 24.97 -14.38 -21.88
N VAL A 914 25.82 -15.26 -21.38
CA VAL A 914 26.71 -16.14 -22.19
C VAL A 914 26.41 -17.63 -21.99
N TRP A 915 25.63 -17.97 -20.98
CA TRP A 915 25.09 -19.30 -20.74
C TRP A 915 23.69 -19.17 -20.12
N ASP A 916 22.71 -19.97 -20.56
CA ASP A 916 21.33 -19.95 -20.08
C ASP A 916 20.78 -21.37 -20.04
N TYR A 917 20.37 -21.80 -18.85
CA TYR A 917 19.79 -23.09 -18.55
C TYR A 917 18.37 -22.93 -18.01
N ARG A 918 17.46 -23.74 -18.53
CA ARG A 918 16.05 -23.82 -18.15
C ARG A 918 15.76 -25.20 -17.57
N SER A 919 15.33 -25.25 -16.31
CA SER A 919 15.04 -26.51 -15.63
C SER A 919 13.97 -27.30 -16.39
N PRO A 920 14.21 -28.59 -16.71
CA PRO A 920 13.21 -29.46 -17.30
C PRO A 920 12.18 -29.94 -16.27
N HIS A 921 12.43 -29.72 -14.98
CA HIS A 921 11.61 -30.26 -13.90
C HIS A 921 10.31 -29.46 -13.72
N ARG A 922 9.25 -30.16 -13.31
CA ARG A 922 7.89 -29.63 -13.18
C ARG A 922 7.36 -29.90 -11.77
N ALA A 923 6.36 -29.12 -11.38
CA ALA A 923 5.71 -29.20 -10.08
C ALA A 923 4.20 -28.91 -10.21
N GLY A 924 3.44 -29.24 -9.17
CA GLY A 924 1.97 -29.16 -9.16
C GLY A 924 1.31 -30.50 -9.50
N GLU A 925 0.02 -30.66 -9.15
CA GLU A 925 -0.72 -31.92 -9.30
C GLU A 925 -0.82 -32.41 -10.77
N ARG A 926 -0.58 -31.53 -11.75
CA ARG A 926 -0.67 -31.82 -13.18
C ARG A 926 0.58 -31.37 -13.94
N ASP A 927 1.73 -31.24 -13.26
CA ASP A 927 3.00 -30.75 -13.83
C ASP A 927 2.87 -29.39 -14.53
N GLU A 928 1.93 -28.55 -14.09
CA GLU A 928 1.61 -27.29 -14.75
C GLU A 928 2.61 -26.15 -14.44
N LEU A 929 3.41 -26.29 -13.38
CA LEU A 929 4.38 -25.28 -12.95
C LEU A 929 5.81 -25.73 -13.24
N VAL A 930 6.72 -24.77 -13.44
CA VAL A 930 8.16 -25.04 -13.37
C VAL A 930 8.54 -25.31 -11.92
N ALA A 931 9.31 -26.38 -11.68
CA ALA A 931 9.83 -26.65 -10.34
C ALA A 931 10.84 -25.56 -9.92
N ALA A 932 10.75 -25.12 -8.67
CA ALA A 932 11.63 -24.11 -8.09
C ALA A 932 13.08 -24.58 -8.19
N LEU A 933 13.93 -23.84 -8.92
CA LEU A 933 15.37 -24.13 -8.99
C LEU A 933 16.06 -23.41 -7.84
N PHE A 934 16.37 -24.13 -6.76
CA PHE A 934 16.85 -23.50 -5.53
C PHE A 934 18.24 -22.91 -5.71
N GLU A 935 19.13 -23.65 -6.37
CA GLU A 935 20.48 -23.20 -6.67
C GLU A 935 21.08 -24.01 -7.83
N VAL A 936 21.91 -23.33 -8.62
CA VAL A 936 22.96 -23.94 -9.45
C VAL A 936 24.32 -23.38 -9.02
N VAL A 937 25.28 -24.26 -8.73
CA VAL A 937 26.68 -23.92 -8.43
C VAL A 937 27.56 -24.40 -9.58
N ARG A 938 28.41 -23.51 -10.12
CA ARG A 938 29.46 -23.87 -11.08
C ARG A 938 30.70 -24.32 -10.31
N ILE A 939 31.08 -25.58 -10.51
CA ILE A 939 32.30 -26.20 -9.98
C ILE A 939 33.35 -26.18 -11.10
N PRO A 940 34.55 -25.59 -10.89
CA PRO A 940 35.62 -25.63 -11.87
C PRO A 940 35.99 -27.06 -12.28
N ALA A 941 36.33 -27.27 -13.55
CA ALA A 941 36.62 -28.61 -14.09
C ALA A 941 37.88 -29.26 -13.48
N ASP A 942 38.77 -28.46 -12.91
CA ASP A 942 39.99 -28.82 -12.20
C ASP A 942 39.82 -28.85 -10.66
N SER A 943 38.59 -28.66 -10.16
CA SER A 943 38.29 -28.72 -8.73
C SER A 943 38.47 -30.14 -8.19
N PRO A 944 39.05 -30.31 -6.97
CA PRO A 944 39.11 -31.60 -6.30
C PRO A 944 37.72 -32.19 -6.02
N LEU A 945 36.67 -31.36 -6.02
CA LEU A 945 35.28 -31.81 -5.82
C LEU A 945 34.75 -32.74 -6.91
N VAL A 946 35.39 -32.76 -8.07
CA VAL A 946 34.98 -33.59 -9.22
C VAL A 946 36.07 -34.56 -9.68
N GLU A 947 37.14 -34.73 -8.90
CA GLU A 947 38.21 -35.67 -9.26
C GLU A 947 37.73 -37.11 -9.31
N TRP A 948 36.76 -37.49 -8.48
CA TRP A 948 36.16 -38.83 -8.44
C TRP A 948 35.35 -39.19 -9.71
N LEU A 949 35.07 -38.23 -10.60
CA LEU A 949 34.47 -38.50 -11.92
C LEU A 949 35.49 -38.99 -12.95
N ARG A 950 36.78 -38.83 -12.68
CA ARG A 950 37.89 -39.23 -13.56
C ARG A 950 38.40 -40.60 -13.16
#